data_AF-A0A5C6SG15-F1
#
_entry.id   AF-A0A5C6SG15-F1
#
_cell.length_a   1.000
_cell.length_b   1.000
_cell.length_c   1.000
_cell.angle_alpha   90.00
_cell.angle_beta   90.00
_cell.angle_gamma   90.00
#
_symmetry.space_group_name_H-M   'P 1'
#
loop_
_entity.id
_entity.type
_entity.pdbx_description
1 polymer ?
#
loop_
_entity_poly.entity_id
_entity_poly.type
_entity_poly.pdbx_seq_one_letter_code
_entity_poly.pdbx_strand_id
1 'polypeptide(L)'
;MKSITTKSIDHLVSQVSKAGEEREACTSIDPEGFFLRPPPTPHHLSSFITPDEQLFQTIHMGAAVVDDAKWLLVVDGLVRKPFALSLAQLKALPETSVTSFHECYGSPLKPPNSNPWRIGNVVWTGVRLSTILALAEPLPGARFVWSEGLDHGKFFEYEADRYQKDLPVTKAQRPEVLLAWKINREPLSKERGGPVRLVVPGWFGTNSTKWLCRLSLQETRAPGPFASILYNEEDPTDPEGVRMRPVWEVEVNSMMTKPADSDVISAGLVAVEGWAWSHDGVALVEISKDEGQSWIRGKVDNKEDQAWQNFTAAVDLERGVGKLITRATSESGMKQPLTGRRNHVHSITHPRSTTWSALPIMAPFEPKFTNEIQQMMFVAGETQEIANETAALVEQIVRDQIIHLVTKAKELSTRRGEKFIAIKDILFQVRHDTARMTRLQNVIRWKRLRREARKTTNEKDKPENDAEDSLSDTDNAAEDAAKTTAEASAALMPWDEEFMFGIRPPGGDADTVQISEHTRERLVWADEVTSKMSGEEYIKWCSYRKASFHRAKEARFREWAGIGVVADLRKKDDAIEILGSIAVEMVKRLTDVALSIQAQEITTQGGKDNEAPAAALLARRQGLFLMSNPQRPAVDAGHIRKAFETTQMKPKRRGYQPNRVVGPKRLELI
;
A
#
# COMPACT_ATOMS: atom_id res chain seq x y z
N MET A 1 8.54 -45.31 -18.89
CA MET A 1 9.64 -44.47 -18.38
C MET A 1 10.90 -45.31 -18.34
N LYS A 2 11.90 -45.06 -19.20
CA LYS A 2 13.17 -45.78 -19.13
C LYS A 2 13.86 -45.39 -17.82
N SER A 3 14.11 -46.38 -16.97
CA SER A 3 14.94 -46.24 -15.77
C SER A 3 16.33 -45.78 -16.23
N ILE A 4 16.66 -44.52 -15.99
CA ILE A 4 18.04 -44.05 -16.11
C ILE A 4 18.75 -44.61 -14.88
N THR A 5 19.49 -45.71 -15.08
CA THR A 5 20.33 -46.31 -14.06
C THR A 5 21.38 -45.30 -13.57
N THR A 6 21.61 -45.25 -12.27
CA THR A 6 22.55 -44.36 -11.55
C THR A 6 23.94 -44.25 -12.20
N LYS A 7 24.40 -45.30 -12.90
CA LYS A 7 25.67 -45.29 -13.66
C LYS A 7 25.74 -44.28 -14.81
N SER A 8 24.61 -43.81 -15.34
CA SER A 8 24.58 -42.80 -16.42
C SER A 8 24.73 -41.36 -15.91
N ILE A 9 24.65 -41.13 -14.59
CA ILE A 9 24.58 -39.78 -14.00
C ILE A 9 25.91 -39.34 -13.36
N ASP A 10 26.84 -40.25 -13.06
CA ASP A 10 28.16 -39.88 -12.51
C ASP A 10 28.97 -38.98 -13.47
N HIS A 11 28.68 -38.99 -14.78
CA HIS A 11 29.27 -38.06 -15.77
C HIS A 11 28.59 -36.68 -15.82
N LEU A 12 27.45 -36.49 -15.15
CA LEU A 12 26.67 -35.24 -15.16
C LEU A 12 27.04 -34.30 -14.01
N VAL A 13 27.81 -34.76 -13.03
CA VAL A 13 28.19 -33.97 -11.85
C VAL A 13 29.66 -33.55 -11.92
N SER A 14 29.94 -32.32 -11.49
CA SER A 14 31.30 -31.79 -11.38
C SER A 14 31.80 -31.94 -9.94
N GLN A 15 33.12 -32.02 -9.74
CA GLN A 15 33.66 -31.93 -8.37
C GLN A 15 33.32 -30.56 -7.76
N VAL A 16 33.11 -30.52 -6.44
CA VAL A 16 33.01 -29.25 -5.72
C VAL A 16 34.34 -28.53 -5.89
N SER A 17 34.28 -27.35 -6.50
CA SER A 17 35.44 -26.54 -6.81
C SER A 17 35.91 -25.75 -5.59
N LYS A 18 36.52 -24.57 -5.77
CA LYS A 18 37.00 -23.77 -4.63
C LYS A 18 35.81 -23.32 -3.78
N ALA A 19 35.94 -23.42 -2.46
CA ALA A 19 34.90 -22.99 -1.53
C ALA A 19 34.48 -21.53 -1.81
N GLY A 20 33.19 -21.30 -2.06
CA GLY A 20 32.62 -19.98 -2.33
C GLY A 20 32.52 -19.63 -3.81
N GLU A 21 33.00 -20.45 -4.74
CA GLU A 21 32.90 -20.20 -6.18
C GLU A 21 31.44 -20.06 -6.64
N GLU A 22 30.50 -20.75 -5.98
CA GLU A 22 29.07 -20.63 -6.27
C GLU A 22 28.55 -19.18 -6.13
N ARG A 23 29.26 -18.36 -5.34
CA ARG A 23 28.91 -16.95 -5.08
C ARG A 23 29.32 -16.03 -6.21
N GLU A 24 30.28 -16.42 -7.05
CA GLU A 24 30.75 -15.60 -8.18
C GLU A 24 29.68 -15.41 -9.27
N ALA A 25 28.63 -16.23 -9.24
CA ALA A 25 27.46 -16.07 -10.09
C ALA A 25 26.64 -14.82 -9.73
N CYS A 26 26.72 -14.31 -8.49
CA CYS A 26 26.02 -13.10 -8.09
C CYS A 26 26.82 -11.86 -8.51
N THR A 27 26.39 -11.15 -9.54
CA THR A 27 27.10 -9.96 -10.05
C THR A 27 26.78 -8.70 -9.25
N SER A 28 25.57 -8.60 -8.70
CA SER A 28 25.12 -7.50 -7.85
C SER A 28 23.81 -7.84 -7.11
N ILE A 29 23.45 -7.02 -6.12
CA ILE A 29 22.12 -7.02 -5.51
C ILE A 29 21.36 -5.77 -6.01
N ASP A 30 20.24 -5.95 -6.70
CA ASP A 30 19.46 -4.86 -7.26
C ASP A 30 17.95 -5.18 -7.40
N PRO A 31 17.05 -4.43 -6.74
CA PRO A 31 17.35 -3.41 -5.75
C PRO A 31 17.87 -4.05 -4.45
N GLU A 32 18.64 -3.28 -3.69
CA GLU A 32 19.06 -3.65 -2.33
C GLU A 32 17.91 -3.54 -1.32
N GLY A 33 17.98 -4.37 -0.28
CA GLY A 33 17.09 -4.32 0.87
C GLY A 33 15.72 -4.96 0.64
N PHE A 34 14.79 -4.64 1.55
CA PHE A 34 13.48 -5.26 1.59
C PHE A 34 12.58 -4.77 0.46
N PHE A 35 11.95 -5.72 -0.25
CA PHE A 35 10.94 -5.43 -1.26
C PHE A 35 9.69 -6.29 -1.06
N LEU A 36 8.52 -5.65 -1.16
CA LEU A 36 7.23 -6.30 -1.11
C LEU A 36 6.32 -5.77 -2.24
N ARG A 37 5.84 -6.68 -3.09
CA ARG A 37 4.68 -6.46 -3.95
C ARG A 37 3.47 -7.16 -3.31
N PRO A 38 2.44 -6.42 -2.87
CA PRO A 38 1.23 -7.05 -2.35
C PRO A 38 0.44 -7.72 -3.49
N PRO A 39 -0.33 -8.77 -3.18
CA PRO A 39 -1.31 -9.36 -4.09
C PRO A 39 -2.52 -8.42 -4.25
N PRO A 40 -3.38 -8.64 -5.26
CA PRO A 40 -4.68 -7.99 -5.30
C PRO A 40 -5.60 -8.55 -4.20
N THR A 41 -6.76 -7.93 -4.04
CA THR A 41 -7.82 -8.39 -3.13
C THR A 41 -8.34 -9.79 -3.49
N PRO A 42 -8.86 -10.57 -2.53
CA PRO A 42 -9.36 -11.92 -2.74
C PRO A 42 -10.25 -12.12 -3.98
N HIS A 43 -11.18 -11.20 -4.25
CA HIS A 43 -12.11 -11.28 -5.38
C HIS A 43 -11.43 -11.20 -6.77
N HIS A 44 -10.20 -10.70 -6.84
CA HIS A 44 -9.40 -10.70 -8.08
C HIS A 44 -8.59 -11.99 -8.26
N LEU A 45 -8.47 -12.84 -7.23
CA LEU A 45 -7.72 -14.09 -7.25
C LEU A 45 -8.63 -15.28 -7.63
N SER A 46 -9.49 -15.13 -8.63
CA SER A 46 -10.49 -16.15 -9.03
C SER A 46 -9.98 -17.19 -10.03
N SER A 47 -8.79 -17.00 -10.60
CA SER A 47 -8.20 -17.95 -11.57
C SER A 47 -7.50 -19.11 -10.86
N PHE A 48 -7.73 -20.35 -11.30
CA PHE A 48 -7.08 -21.53 -10.69
C PHE A 48 -5.55 -21.43 -10.71
N ILE A 49 -4.96 -20.99 -11.83
CA ILE A 49 -3.55 -20.61 -11.90
C ILE A 49 -3.48 -19.09 -11.83
N THR A 50 -2.79 -18.57 -10.82
CA THR A 50 -2.63 -17.14 -10.58
C THR A 50 -1.64 -16.54 -11.60
N PRO A 51 -2.05 -15.54 -12.41
CA PRO A 51 -1.15 -14.82 -13.31
C PRO A 51 -0.01 -14.12 -12.56
N ASP A 52 1.15 -13.93 -13.20
CA ASP A 52 2.28 -13.31 -12.51
C ASP A 52 1.96 -11.92 -12.00
N GLU A 53 1.19 -11.09 -12.72
CA GLU A 53 0.88 -9.72 -12.27
C GLU A 53 0.08 -9.68 -10.96
N GLN A 54 -0.62 -10.76 -10.64
CA GLN A 54 -1.42 -10.90 -9.42
C GLN A 54 -0.67 -11.58 -8.27
N LEU A 55 0.47 -12.22 -8.55
CA LEU A 55 1.27 -12.86 -7.51
C LEU A 55 1.93 -11.82 -6.60
N PHE A 56 1.96 -12.07 -5.29
CA PHE A 56 2.78 -11.30 -4.37
C PHE A 56 4.28 -11.54 -4.63
N GLN A 57 5.14 -10.65 -4.14
CA GLN A 57 6.58 -10.82 -4.17
C GLN A 57 7.17 -10.35 -2.85
N THR A 58 8.02 -11.16 -2.22
CA THR A 58 8.75 -10.79 -1.00
C THR A 58 10.23 -11.06 -1.19
N ILE A 59 11.07 -10.08 -0.83
CA ILE A 59 12.53 -10.12 -0.86
C ILE A 59 13.02 -9.47 0.43
N HIS A 60 13.95 -10.11 1.15
CA HIS A 60 14.41 -9.62 2.45
C HIS A 60 15.59 -8.66 2.33
N MET A 61 16.64 -9.06 1.62
CA MET A 61 17.94 -8.36 1.62
C MET A 61 18.30 -7.73 0.27
N GLY A 62 17.49 -7.99 -0.76
CA GLY A 62 17.63 -7.46 -2.11
C GLY A 62 17.58 -8.57 -3.15
N ALA A 63 17.45 -8.20 -4.43
CA ALA A 63 17.32 -9.19 -5.50
C ALA A 63 18.69 -9.49 -6.13
N ALA A 64 19.16 -10.74 -6.05
CA ALA A 64 20.42 -11.11 -6.68
C ALA A 64 20.31 -11.07 -8.21
N VAL A 65 21.24 -10.36 -8.86
CA VAL A 65 21.47 -10.43 -10.31
C VAL A 65 22.45 -11.58 -10.54
N VAL A 66 22.01 -12.60 -11.28
CA VAL A 66 22.75 -13.86 -11.44
C VAL A 66 23.24 -14.01 -12.88
N ASP A 67 24.52 -14.33 -13.04
CA ASP A 67 25.12 -14.79 -14.28
C ASP A 67 24.86 -16.30 -14.44
N ASP A 68 23.91 -16.65 -15.30
CA ASP A 68 23.49 -18.03 -15.60
C ASP A 68 24.67 -18.93 -16.04
N ALA A 69 25.71 -18.38 -16.68
CA ALA A 69 26.85 -19.15 -17.15
C ALA A 69 27.80 -19.54 -16.02
N LYS A 70 27.82 -18.76 -14.93
CA LYS A 70 28.61 -19.00 -13.72
C LYS A 70 27.83 -19.70 -12.62
N TRP A 71 26.51 -19.78 -12.76
CA TRP A 71 25.66 -20.38 -11.74
C TRP A 71 26.01 -21.85 -11.49
N LEU A 72 26.24 -22.16 -10.21
CA LEU A 72 26.52 -23.50 -9.71
C LEU A 72 25.62 -23.79 -8.52
N LEU A 73 25.08 -25.01 -8.47
CA LEU A 73 24.50 -25.60 -7.28
C LEU A 73 25.52 -26.53 -6.63
N VAL A 74 26.01 -26.16 -5.45
CA VAL A 74 26.89 -27.00 -4.63
C VAL A 74 26.05 -27.88 -3.71
N VAL A 75 26.36 -29.17 -3.67
CA VAL A 75 25.74 -30.17 -2.77
C VAL A 75 26.82 -30.82 -1.92
N ASP A 76 26.74 -30.64 -0.60
CA ASP A 76 27.80 -31.05 0.33
C ASP A 76 27.27 -31.42 1.74
N GLY A 77 28.18 -31.42 2.73
CA GLY A 77 27.88 -31.75 4.11
C GLY A 77 27.94 -33.26 4.35
N LEU A 78 26.94 -33.79 5.05
CA LEU A 78 26.80 -35.21 5.42
C LEU A 78 26.34 -36.06 4.23
N VAL A 79 27.17 -36.13 3.19
CA VAL A 79 26.95 -36.86 1.94
C VAL A 79 28.17 -37.70 1.60
N ARG A 80 27.98 -38.84 0.93
CA ARG A 80 29.11 -39.65 0.46
C ARG A 80 29.78 -39.04 -0.78
N LYS A 81 29.00 -38.38 -1.63
CA LYS A 81 29.43 -37.81 -2.90
C LYS A 81 29.10 -36.31 -2.94
N PRO A 82 29.97 -35.43 -2.41
CA PRO A 82 29.81 -34.00 -2.62
C PRO A 82 30.06 -33.65 -4.09
N PHE A 83 29.25 -32.78 -4.67
CA PHE A 83 29.37 -32.37 -6.07
C PHE A 83 28.82 -30.96 -6.34
N ALA A 84 29.09 -30.44 -7.53
CA ALA A 84 28.48 -29.23 -8.06
C ALA A 84 27.76 -29.51 -9.39
N LEU A 85 26.68 -28.77 -9.66
CA LEU A 85 25.94 -28.79 -10.93
C LEU A 85 25.87 -27.39 -11.52
N SER A 86 26.29 -27.25 -12.78
CA SER A 86 25.95 -26.10 -13.62
C SER A 86 24.47 -26.07 -13.98
N LEU A 87 23.98 -24.93 -14.45
CA LEU A 87 22.59 -24.78 -14.90
C LEU A 87 22.23 -25.76 -16.03
N ALA A 88 23.17 -25.99 -16.97
CA ALA A 88 22.98 -26.94 -18.07
C ALA A 88 22.88 -28.39 -17.58
N GLN A 89 23.75 -28.80 -16.64
CA GLN A 89 23.71 -30.14 -16.05
C GLN A 89 22.42 -30.36 -15.25
N LEU A 90 21.98 -29.36 -14.47
CA LEU A 90 20.70 -29.44 -13.75
C LEU A 90 19.52 -29.63 -14.72
N LYS A 91 19.46 -28.85 -15.79
CA LYS A 91 18.39 -28.93 -16.81
C LYS A 91 18.41 -30.22 -17.63
N ALA A 92 19.53 -30.96 -17.63
CA ALA A 92 19.63 -32.27 -18.27
C ALA A 92 19.07 -33.42 -17.41
N LEU A 93 18.81 -33.18 -16.12
CA LEU A 93 18.15 -34.15 -15.24
C LEU A 93 16.63 -34.24 -15.54
N PRO A 94 15.94 -35.31 -15.10
CA PRO A 94 14.51 -35.48 -15.36
C PRO A 94 13.65 -34.30 -14.86
N GLU A 95 13.06 -33.56 -15.80
CA GLU A 95 12.12 -32.45 -15.54
C GLU A 95 10.75 -33.00 -15.09
N THR A 96 10.14 -32.33 -14.12
CA THR A 96 8.75 -32.56 -13.68
C THR A 96 8.07 -31.22 -13.44
N SER A 97 6.74 -31.20 -13.46
CA SER A 97 5.95 -30.06 -13.01
C SER A 97 5.10 -30.42 -11.80
N VAL A 98 4.90 -29.45 -10.91
CA VAL A 98 4.03 -29.55 -9.72
C VAL A 98 3.15 -28.31 -9.67
N THR A 99 1.85 -28.51 -9.58
CA THR A 99 0.90 -27.41 -9.33
C THR A 99 0.77 -27.26 -7.82
N SER A 100 1.08 -26.07 -7.30
CA SER A 100 0.97 -25.82 -5.87
C SER A 100 0.53 -24.41 -5.52
N PHE A 101 -0.17 -24.30 -4.40
CA PHE A 101 -0.30 -23.01 -3.74
C PHE A 101 1.07 -22.57 -3.18
N HIS A 102 1.28 -21.27 -3.05
CA HIS A 102 2.48 -20.66 -2.50
C HIS A 102 2.06 -19.54 -1.56
N GLU A 103 2.20 -19.73 -0.25
CA GLU A 103 1.75 -18.77 0.76
C GLU A 103 2.93 -18.12 1.50
N CYS A 104 2.91 -16.80 1.65
CA CYS A 104 3.81 -16.10 2.56
C CYS A 104 3.28 -16.14 3.99
N TYR A 105 4.14 -16.46 4.95
CA TYR A 105 3.81 -16.39 6.36
C TYR A 105 3.38 -14.99 6.82
N GLY A 106 3.93 -13.94 6.21
CA GLY A 106 3.74 -12.56 6.61
C GLY A 106 5.03 -11.96 7.14
N SER A 107 4.93 -11.06 8.11
CA SER A 107 6.13 -10.44 8.71
C SER A 107 6.75 -11.39 9.73
N PRO A 108 8.04 -11.75 9.61
CA PRO A 108 8.74 -12.50 10.65
C PRO A 108 8.96 -11.69 11.93
N LEU A 109 9.10 -10.36 11.81
CA LEU A 109 9.34 -9.46 12.95
C LEU A 109 8.08 -9.25 13.80
N LYS A 110 6.92 -9.41 13.18
CA LYS A 110 5.62 -9.27 13.83
C LYS A 110 4.68 -10.29 13.21
N PRO A 111 4.63 -11.51 13.77
CA PRO A 111 3.70 -12.54 13.32
C PRO A 111 2.29 -11.96 13.12
N PRO A 112 1.69 -12.14 11.93
CA PRO A 112 0.41 -11.54 11.64
C PRO A 112 -0.73 -12.22 12.41
N ASN A 113 -1.69 -11.42 12.87
CA ASN A 113 -2.93 -11.90 13.48
C ASN A 113 -4.10 -11.99 12.48
N SER A 114 -3.83 -11.76 11.20
CA SER A 114 -4.77 -11.83 10.08
C SER A 114 -4.07 -12.34 8.83
N ASN A 115 -4.81 -12.97 7.92
CA ASN A 115 -4.21 -13.48 6.69
C ASN A 115 -3.81 -12.28 5.81
N PRO A 116 -2.53 -12.14 5.42
CA PRO A 116 -2.10 -11.04 4.56
C PRO A 116 -2.53 -11.23 3.09
N TRP A 117 -3.23 -12.33 2.78
CA TRP A 117 -3.67 -12.79 1.46
C TRP A 117 -2.55 -12.91 0.43
N ARG A 118 -1.29 -13.00 0.90
CA ARG A 118 -0.07 -13.23 0.10
C ARG A 118 0.00 -14.69 -0.31
N ILE A 119 -0.90 -15.06 -1.21
CA ILE A 119 -1.10 -16.41 -1.74
C ILE A 119 -1.24 -16.36 -3.26
N GLY A 120 -0.90 -17.46 -3.91
CA GLY A 120 -1.25 -17.74 -5.30
C GLY A 120 -1.04 -19.21 -5.59
N ASN A 121 -1.69 -19.72 -6.64
CA ASN A 121 -1.56 -21.10 -7.08
C ASN A 121 -0.90 -21.14 -8.45
N VAL A 122 0.20 -21.87 -8.59
CA VAL A 122 1.10 -21.78 -9.74
C VAL A 122 1.62 -23.15 -10.13
N VAL A 123 2.13 -23.25 -11.35
CA VAL A 123 2.83 -24.46 -11.83
C VAL A 123 4.32 -24.23 -11.75
N TRP A 124 5.02 -25.00 -10.92
CA TRP A 124 6.48 -25.02 -10.87
C TRP A 124 7.03 -26.11 -11.77
N THR A 125 8.10 -25.83 -12.51
CA THR A 125 8.78 -26.85 -13.32
C THR A 125 10.27 -26.88 -13.00
N GLY A 126 10.80 -28.08 -12.81
CA GLY A 126 12.19 -28.30 -12.45
C GLY A 126 12.53 -29.76 -12.15
N VAL A 127 13.56 -29.98 -11.33
CA VAL A 127 14.02 -31.32 -10.92
C VAL A 127 13.63 -31.60 -9.49
N ARG A 128 13.20 -32.83 -9.20
CA ARG A 128 12.90 -33.25 -7.81
C ARG A 128 14.15 -33.18 -6.95
N LEU A 129 14.03 -32.60 -5.76
CA LEU A 129 15.12 -32.57 -4.79
C LEU A 129 15.58 -33.98 -4.41
N SER A 130 14.66 -34.95 -4.36
CA SER A 130 14.98 -36.37 -4.16
C SER A 130 15.98 -36.93 -5.18
N THR A 131 15.96 -36.45 -6.43
CA THR A 131 16.93 -36.85 -7.47
C THR A 131 18.31 -36.34 -7.12
N ILE A 132 18.43 -35.08 -6.67
CA ILE A 132 19.70 -34.47 -6.26
C ILE A 132 20.26 -35.18 -5.03
N LEU A 133 19.40 -35.46 -4.04
CA LEU A 133 19.80 -36.19 -2.84
C LEU A 133 20.26 -37.62 -3.17
N ALA A 134 19.61 -38.31 -4.11
CA ALA A 134 20.02 -39.64 -4.53
C ALA A 134 21.44 -39.65 -5.15
N LEU A 135 21.84 -38.59 -5.85
CA LEU A 135 23.21 -38.44 -6.38
C LEU A 135 24.23 -38.19 -5.27
N ALA A 136 23.83 -37.47 -4.22
CA ALA A 136 24.73 -37.11 -3.12
C ALA A 136 25.00 -38.28 -2.17
N GLU A 137 24.06 -39.24 -2.09
CA GLU A 137 24.09 -40.39 -1.18
C GLU A 137 24.24 -39.93 0.29
N PRO A 138 23.15 -39.46 0.94
CA PRO A 138 23.17 -38.92 2.31
C PRO A 138 23.73 -39.93 3.31
N LEU A 139 24.53 -39.44 4.26
CA LEU A 139 25.04 -40.25 5.37
C LEU A 139 23.96 -40.42 6.46
N PRO A 140 24.00 -41.49 7.27
CA PRO A 140 22.98 -41.77 8.29
C PRO A 140 22.71 -40.65 9.32
N GLY A 141 23.68 -39.75 9.56
CA GLY A 141 23.53 -38.61 10.47
C GLY A 141 22.86 -37.37 9.84
N ALA A 142 22.57 -37.37 8.54
CA ALA A 142 21.93 -36.24 7.87
C ALA A 142 20.46 -36.13 8.28
N ARG A 143 20.10 -35.05 8.98
CA ARG A 143 18.74 -34.79 9.47
C ARG A 143 18.06 -33.63 8.75
N PHE A 144 18.83 -32.63 8.35
CA PHE A 144 18.35 -31.43 7.68
C PHE A 144 19.11 -31.21 6.37
N VAL A 145 18.46 -30.53 5.43
CA VAL A 145 19.08 -29.94 4.25
C VAL A 145 19.05 -28.44 4.46
N TRP A 146 20.22 -27.81 4.62
CA TRP A 146 20.33 -26.35 4.60
C TRP A 146 20.29 -25.89 3.15
N SER A 147 19.49 -24.87 2.87
CA SER A 147 19.37 -24.24 1.57
C SER A 147 19.84 -22.80 1.66
N GLU A 148 20.72 -22.41 0.74
CA GLU A 148 21.32 -21.07 0.72
C GLU A 148 21.06 -20.38 -0.61
N GLY A 149 20.65 -19.11 -0.52
CA GLY A 149 20.52 -18.20 -1.65
C GLY A 149 21.77 -17.33 -1.84
N LEU A 150 21.90 -16.77 -3.04
CA LEU A 150 22.93 -15.78 -3.38
C LEU A 150 22.65 -14.39 -2.78
N ASP A 151 21.41 -14.11 -2.39
CA ASP A 151 21.06 -12.83 -1.78
C ASP A 151 21.67 -12.67 -0.40
N HIS A 152 22.17 -11.47 -0.13
CA HIS A 152 22.89 -11.09 1.08
C HIS A 152 22.65 -9.61 1.37
N GLY A 153 22.93 -9.19 2.60
CA GLY A 153 22.82 -7.81 3.03
C GLY A 153 22.04 -7.67 4.33
N LYS A 154 21.32 -6.56 4.47
CA LYS A 154 20.65 -6.18 5.71
C LYS A 154 19.14 -6.31 5.61
N PHE A 155 18.54 -6.93 6.60
CA PHE A 155 17.10 -6.97 6.85
C PHE A 155 16.82 -6.43 8.26
N PHE A 156 16.43 -5.16 8.36
CA PHE A 156 16.30 -4.44 9.63
C PHE A 156 17.59 -4.48 10.45
N GLU A 157 17.59 -5.04 11.66
CA GLU A 157 18.76 -5.17 12.52
C GLU A 157 19.63 -6.39 12.20
N TYR A 158 19.15 -7.29 11.33
CA TYR A 158 19.86 -8.51 10.95
C TYR A 158 20.69 -8.27 9.70
N GLU A 159 21.98 -8.51 9.79
CA GLU A 159 22.88 -8.61 8.64
C GLU A 159 23.19 -10.08 8.40
N ALA A 160 23.06 -10.53 7.16
CA ALA A 160 23.36 -11.90 6.79
C ALA A 160 24.12 -11.93 5.46
N ASP A 161 25.14 -12.77 5.41
CA ASP A 161 25.93 -13.03 4.20
C ASP A 161 25.18 -13.91 3.20
N ARG A 162 24.07 -14.54 3.60
CA ARG A 162 23.15 -15.30 2.74
C ARG A 162 21.76 -15.43 3.35
N TYR A 163 20.76 -15.58 2.48
CA TYR A 163 19.49 -16.13 2.93
C TYR A 163 19.64 -17.63 3.16
N GLN A 164 19.53 -18.07 4.41
CA GLN A 164 19.67 -19.47 4.81
C GLN A 164 18.38 -19.97 5.47
N LYS A 165 17.91 -21.11 5.00
CA LYS A 165 16.80 -21.89 5.57
C LYS A 165 17.17 -23.36 5.63
N ASP A 166 16.31 -24.14 6.24
CA ASP A 166 16.47 -25.59 6.29
C ASP A 166 15.12 -26.30 6.23
N LEU A 167 15.17 -27.57 5.84
CA LEU A 167 14.07 -28.50 5.90
C LEU A 167 14.57 -29.89 6.32
N PRO A 168 13.76 -30.69 7.04
CA PRO A 168 14.09 -32.08 7.34
C PRO A 168 14.32 -32.89 6.06
N VAL A 169 15.28 -33.83 6.10
CA VAL A 169 15.55 -34.74 4.97
C VAL A 169 14.30 -35.52 4.56
N THR A 170 13.44 -35.88 5.52
CA THR A 170 12.15 -36.55 5.25
C THR A 170 11.22 -35.72 4.38
N LYS A 171 11.18 -34.38 4.56
CA LYS A 171 10.43 -33.48 3.66
C LYS A 171 11.17 -33.30 2.34
N ALA A 172 12.50 -33.17 2.35
CA ALA A 172 13.31 -32.97 1.15
C ALA A 172 13.22 -34.14 0.14
N GLN A 173 12.92 -35.35 0.60
CA GLN A 173 12.72 -36.54 -0.23
C GLN A 173 11.32 -36.64 -0.84
N ARG A 174 10.39 -35.77 -0.45
CA ARG A 174 9.01 -35.83 -0.94
C ARG A 174 8.93 -35.46 -2.43
N PRO A 175 8.06 -36.13 -3.22
CA PRO A 175 8.03 -36.00 -4.67
C PRO A 175 7.65 -34.60 -5.17
N GLU A 176 6.98 -33.81 -4.34
CA GLU A 176 6.56 -32.43 -4.65
C GLU A 176 7.68 -31.38 -4.47
N VAL A 177 8.79 -31.69 -3.80
CA VAL A 177 9.86 -30.72 -3.53
C VAL A 177 10.79 -30.60 -4.73
N LEU A 178 10.92 -29.39 -5.29
CA LEU A 178 11.61 -29.14 -6.56
C LEU A 178 12.73 -28.11 -6.43
N LEU A 179 13.75 -28.28 -7.27
CA LEU A 179 14.61 -27.19 -7.74
C LEU A 179 14.02 -26.67 -9.04
N ALA A 180 13.27 -25.57 -8.96
CA ALA A 180 12.49 -25.02 -10.06
C ALA A 180 13.26 -23.94 -10.82
N TRP A 181 13.10 -23.92 -12.15
CA TRP A 181 13.60 -22.86 -13.04
C TRP A 181 12.51 -22.26 -13.94
N LYS A 182 11.27 -22.76 -13.86
CA LYS A 182 10.08 -22.11 -14.44
C LYS A 182 8.95 -21.98 -13.43
N ILE A 183 8.14 -20.95 -13.63
CA ILE A 183 6.85 -20.71 -12.97
C ILE A 183 5.81 -20.43 -14.06
N ASN A 184 4.66 -21.09 -14.00
CA ASN A 184 3.59 -20.96 -14.99
C ASN A 184 4.08 -21.15 -16.44
N ARG A 185 4.97 -22.13 -16.65
CA ARG A 185 5.65 -22.47 -17.94
C ARG A 185 6.70 -21.46 -18.42
N GLU A 186 6.80 -20.30 -17.80
CA GLU A 186 7.81 -19.28 -18.13
C GLU A 186 9.06 -19.41 -17.26
N PRO A 187 10.26 -19.08 -17.74
CA PRO A 187 11.46 -19.02 -16.92
C PRO A 187 11.27 -18.11 -15.69
N LEU A 188 11.92 -18.44 -14.57
CA LEU A 188 11.91 -17.57 -13.40
C LEU A 188 12.57 -16.24 -13.70
N SER A 189 11.88 -15.13 -13.41
CA SER A 189 12.51 -13.81 -13.42
C SER A 189 13.53 -13.68 -12.27
N LYS A 190 14.38 -12.65 -12.35
CA LYS A 190 15.30 -12.24 -11.28
C LYS A 190 14.57 -12.20 -9.93
N GLU A 191 13.46 -11.48 -9.86
CA GLU A 191 12.67 -11.26 -8.65
C GLU A 191 12.07 -12.54 -8.05
N ARG A 192 11.78 -13.52 -8.92
CA ARG A 192 11.26 -14.84 -8.59
C ARG A 192 12.32 -15.81 -8.13
N GLY A 193 13.59 -15.41 -8.14
CA GLY A 193 14.72 -16.24 -7.72
C GLY A 193 15.38 -16.99 -8.87
N GLY A 194 15.24 -16.49 -10.10
CA GLY A 194 15.94 -17.06 -11.26
C GLY A 194 17.47 -17.01 -11.10
N PRO A 195 18.22 -17.94 -11.71
CA PRO A 195 17.73 -18.96 -12.64
C PRO A 195 17.07 -20.17 -11.95
N VAL A 196 17.36 -20.41 -10.66
CA VAL A 196 16.87 -21.58 -9.92
C VAL A 196 16.50 -21.22 -8.50
N ARG A 197 15.36 -21.76 -8.03
CA ARG A 197 14.95 -21.69 -6.63
C ARG A 197 14.55 -23.05 -6.08
N LEU A 198 14.66 -23.22 -4.77
CA LEU A 198 13.97 -24.29 -4.06
C LEU A 198 12.48 -23.95 -3.96
N VAL A 199 11.63 -24.96 -4.16
CA VAL A 199 10.17 -24.89 -3.93
C VAL A 199 9.76 -26.05 -3.04
N VAL A 200 9.09 -25.74 -1.93
CA VAL A 200 8.65 -26.72 -0.93
C VAL A 200 7.12 -26.64 -0.78
N PRO A 201 6.34 -27.32 -1.64
CA PRO A 201 4.88 -27.26 -1.60
C PRO A 201 4.30 -27.72 -0.26
N GLY A 202 3.20 -27.09 0.14
CA GLY A 202 2.56 -27.28 1.45
C GLY A 202 3.23 -26.54 2.60
N TRP A 203 4.41 -25.95 2.39
CA TRP A 203 5.12 -25.15 3.39
C TRP A 203 5.09 -23.66 3.03
N PHE A 204 5.24 -22.80 4.04
CA PHE A 204 5.32 -21.36 3.83
C PHE A 204 6.51 -21.00 2.94
N GLY A 205 6.33 -20.00 2.09
CA GLY A 205 7.28 -19.60 1.05
C GLY A 205 8.64 -19.14 1.57
N THR A 206 8.77 -18.85 2.87
CA THR A 206 10.07 -18.63 3.54
C THR A 206 11.01 -19.82 3.32
N ASN A 207 10.50 -21.05 3.27
CA ASN A 207 11.29 -22.27 3.07
C ASN A 207 11.60 -22.59 1.59
N SER A 208 11.16 -21.73 0.66
CA SER A 208 11.38 -21.87 -0.78
C SER A 208 12.47 -20.89 -1.24
N THR A 209 13.72 -21.18 -0.87
CA THR A 209 14.91 -20.34 -1.06
C THR A 209 15.11 -19.92 -2.51
N LYS A 210 15.23 -18.62 -2.75
CA LYS A 210 15.45 -18.02 -4.08
C LYS A 210 16.94 -17.91 -4.39
N TRP A 211 17.29 -17.81 -5.68
CA TRP A 211 18.67 -17.72 -6.15
C TRP A 211 19.54 -18.81 -5.52
N LEU A 212 19.02 -20.04 -5.51
CA LEU A 212 19.61 -21.15 -4.79
C LEU A 212 21.02 -21.44 -5.32
N CYS A 213 22.01 -21.52 -4.44
CA CYS A 213 23.39 -21.84 -4.82
C CYS A 213 23.98 -23.02 -4.03
N ARG A 214 23.41 -23.38 -2.88
CA ARG A 214 23.96 -24.47 -2.05
C ARG A 214 22.88 -25.27 -1.32
N LEU A 215 23.09 -26.58 -1.26
CA LEU A 215 22.35 -27.53 -0.43
C LEU A 215 23.35 -28.30 0.44
N SER A 216 23.30 -28.11 1.76
CA SER A 216 24.22 -28.79 2.68
C SER A 216 23.45 -29.74 3.60
N LEU A 217 23.78 -31.02 3.59
CA LEU A 217 23.17 -31.98 4.51
C LEU A 217 23.83 -31.88 5.88
N GLN A 218 23.03 -31.71 6.92
CA GLN A 218 23.52 -31.39 8.27
C GLN A 218 22.74 -32.15 9.33
N GLU A 219 23.35 -32.35 10.49
CA GLU A 219 22.72 -33.00 11.64
C GLU A 219 21.77 -32.06 12.39
N THR A 220 22.06 -30.75 12.35
CA THR A 220 21.35 -29.71 13.10
C THR A 220 20.66 -28.70 12.18
N ARG A 221 19.79 -27.87 12.77
CA ARG A 221 19.09 -26.77 12.08
C ARG A 221 20.09 -25.72 11.57
N ALA A 222 19.69 -24.97 10.55
CA ALA A 222 20.53 -23.89 10.02
C ALA A 222 20.69 -22.77 11.06
N PRO A 223 21.92 -22.24 11.28
CA PRO A 223 22.16 -21.19 12.27
C PRO A 223 21.72 -19.80 11.81
N GLY A 224 21.55 -19.58 10.49
CA GLY A 224 21.22 -18.26 9.93
C GLY A 224 19.91 -17.66 10.48
N PRO A 225 19.81 -16.32 10.58
CA PRO A 225 18.75 -15.64 11.33
C PRO A 225 17.34 -15.96 10.82
N PHE A 226 17.17 -16.22 9.53
CA PHE A 226 15.88 -16.62 8.93
C PHE A 226 15.43 -18.04 9.31
N ALA A 227 16.35 -18.89 9.74
CA ALA A 227 16.08 -20.26 10.20
C ALA A 227 15.97 -20.35 11.73
N SER A 228 16.80 -19.60 12.46
CA SER A 228 16.99 -19.71 13.90
C SER A 228 16.23 -18.65 14.73
N ILE A 229 15.92 -17.48 14.16
CA ILE A 229 15.32 -16.36 14.89
C ILE A 229 13.97 -15.95 14.26
N LEU A 230 14.01 -15.38 13.05
CA LEU A 230 12.92 -14.61 12.44
C LEU A 230 11.66 -15.41 12.09
N TYR A 231 11.81 -16.64 11.58
CA TYR A 231 10.68 -17.48 11.16
C TYR A 231 10.46 -18.65 12.13
N ASN A 232 10.40 -18.31 13.42
CA ASN A 232 9.95 -19.20 14.48
C ASN A 232 8.78 -18.52 15.21
N GLU A 233 7.75 -19.28 15.52
CA GLU A 233 6.55 -18.81 16.20
C GLU A 233 6.28 -19.62 17.46
N GLU A 234 5.52 -19.05 18.38
CA GLU A 234 4.97 -19.81 19.51
C GLU A 234 4.08 -20.93 18.96
N ASP A 235 4.32 -22.14 19.45
CA ASP A 235 3.58 -23.31 19.01
C ASP A 235 2.10 -23.19 19.43
N PRO A 236 1.14 -23.14 18.48
CA PRO A 236 -0.29 -23.11 18.80
C PRO A 236 -0.79 -24.25 19.68
N THR A 237 -0.08 -25.38 19.64
CA THR A 237 -0.45 -26.57 20.40
C THR A 237 0.14 -26.59 21.80
N ASP A 238 0.99 -25.61 22.13
CA ASP A 238 1.57 -25.47 23.46
C ASP A 238 0.69 -24.58 24.35
N PRO A 239 0.01 -25.12 25.36
CA PRO A 239 -0.82 -24.34 26.27
C PRO A 239 -0.01 -23.39 27.16
N GLU A 240 1.30 -23.63 27.34
CA GLU A 240 2.16 -22.81 28.19
C GLU A 240 2.78 -21.62 27.43
N GLY A 241 2.74 -21.65 26.08
CA GLY A 241 3.29 -20.59 25.22
C GLY A 241 4.81 -20.45 25.29
N VAL A 242 5.53 -21.52 25.67
CA VAL A 242 6.98 -21.51 25.85
C VAL A 242 7.69 -22.11 24.64
N ARG A 243 7.09 -23.13 24.04
CA ARG A 243 7.68 -23.87 22.93
C ARG A 243 7.58 -23.06 21.65
N MET A 244 8.73 -22.70 21.12
CA MET A 244 8.83 -22.16 19.76
C MET A 244 8.91 -23.29 18.74
N ARG A 245 8.22 -23.13 17.62
CA ARG A 245 8.33 -24.03 16.46
C ARG A 245 8.75 -23.24 15.21
N PRO A 246 9.43 -23.89 14.26
CA PRO A 246 9.74 -23.25 12.98
C PRO A 246 8.48 -23.06 12.15
N VAL A 247 8.41 -21.96 11.42
CA VAL A 247 7.36 -21.70 10.44
C VAL A 247 7.60 -22.57 9.21
N TRP A 248 7.00 -23.76 9.20
CA TRP A 248 7.10 -24.75 8.14
C TRP A 248 5.77 -24.96 7.41
N GLU A 249 4.90 -25.81 7.96
CA GLU A 249 3.66 -26.24 7.31
C GLU A 249 2.61 -25.14 7.28
N VAL A 250 1.90 -25.03 6.14
CA VAL A 250 0.80 -24.10 5.99
C VAL A 250 -0.46 -24.68 6.62
N GLU A 251 -0.98 -23.95 7.60
CA GLU A 251 -2.23 -24.25 8.27
C GLU A 251 -3.43 -24.15 7.31
N VAL A 252 -4.53 -24.80 7.65
CA VAL A 252 -5.76 -24.71 6.85
C VAL A 252 -6.26 -23.27 6.73
N ASN A 253 -6.66 -22.89 5.52
CA ASN A 253 -7.19 -21.58 5.16
C ASN A 253 -8.36 -21.73 4.18
N SER A 254 -9.25 -20.74 4.18
CA SER A 254 -10.27 -20.55 3.13
C SER A 254 -10.47 -19.07 2.84
N MET A 255 -10.80 -18.77 1.59
CA MET A 255 -10.93 -17.43 1.05
C MET A 255 -12.05 -17.40 0.02
N MET A 256 -13.16 -16.73 0.33
CA MET A 256 -14.18 -16.34 -0.65
C MET A 256 -13.61 -15.42 -1.73
N THR A 257 -13.84 -15.78 -3.00
CA THR A 257 -13.55 -14.95 -4.18
C THR A 257 -14.84 -14.36 -4.75
N LYS A 258 -15.98 -15.03 -4.56
CA LYS A 258 -17.30 -14.43 -4.73
C LYS A 258 -18.24 -14.84 -3.59
N PRO A 259 -19.13 -13.94 -3.17
CA PRO A 259 -19.21 -12.55 -3.59
C PRO A 259 -18.06 -11.69 -3.05
N ALA A 260 -17.82 -10.51 -3.64
CA ALA A 260 -16.82 -9.56 -3.15
C ALA A 260 -17.42 -8.65 -2.04
N ASP A 261 -16.58 -8.13 -1.14
CA ASP A 261 -17.02 -7.24 -0.04
C ASP A 261 -17.94 -6.09 -0.47
N SER A 262 -17.71 -5.53 -1.66
CA SER A 262 -18.47 -4.40 -2.20
C SER A 262 -19.72 -4.79 -3.01
N ASP A 263 -19.99 -6.08 -3.19
CA ASP A 263 -21.10 -6.52 -4.03
C ASP A 263 -22.44 -6.23 -3.35
N VAL A 264 -23.36 -5.66 -4.14
CA VAL A 264 -24.77 -5.53 -3.77
C VAL A 264 -25.47 -6.80 -4.21
N ILE A 265 -25.86 -7.61 -3.23
CA ILE A 265 -26.46 -8.93 -3.46
C ILE A 265 -27.97 -8.86 -3.25
N SER A 266 -28.73 -9.43 -4.18
CA SER A 266 -30.17 -9.60 -4.00
C SER A 266 -30.44 -10.69 -2.97
N ALA A 267 -31.43 -10.46 -2.10
CA ALA A 267 -31.89 -11.50 -1.19
C ALA A 267 -32.40 -12.74 -1.94
N GLY A 268 -32.24 -13.90 -1.33
CA GLY A 268 -32.49 -15.22 -1.90
C GLY A 268 -31.23 -16.07 -1.95
N LEU A 269 -31.23 -17.07 -2.83
CA LEU A 269 -30.14 -18.04 -2.93
C LEU A 269 -28.92 -17.43 -3.65
N VAL A 270 -27.80 -17.35 -2.94
CA VAL A 270 -26.55 -16.74 -3.41
C VAL A 270 -25.47 -17.79 -3.50
N ALA A 271 -24.78 -17.83 -4.64
CA ALA A 271 -23.61 -18.67 -4.83
C ALA A 271 -22.39 -18.02 -4.14
N VAL A 272 -21.80 -18.76 -3.22
CA VAL A 272 -20.52 -18.43 -2.59
C VAL A 272 -19.47 -19.38 -3.16
N GLU A 273 -18.37 -18.83 -3.65
CA GLU A 273 -17.25 -19.59 -4.20
C GLU A 273 -15.92 -19.03 -3.71
N GLY A 274 -14.90 -19.88 -3.72
CA GLY A 274 -13.58 -19.47 -3.31
C GLY A 274 -12.57 -20.60 -3.30
N TRP A 275 -11.43 -20.31 -2.69
CA TRP A 275 -10.32 -21.24 -2.56
C TRP A 275 -10.13 -21.65 -1.11
N ALA A 276 -9.79 -22.92 -0.90
CA ALA A 276 -9.34 -23.44 0.38
C ALA A 276 -8.03 -24.21 0.20
N TRP A 277 -7.12 -24.15 1.16
CA TRP A 277 -5.84 -24.83 1.07
C TRP A 277 -5.31 -25.21 2.45
N SER A 278 -4.48 -26.25 2.48
CA SER A 278 -3.69 -26.68 3.64
C SER A 278 -2.54 -27.57 3.17
N HIS A 279 -1.53 -27.78 4.01
CA HIS A 279 -0.40 -28.64 3.68
C HIS A 279 -0.82 -30.09 3.35
N ASP A 280 -1.83 -30.62 4.04
CA ASP A 280 -2.36 -31.98 3.88
C ASP A 280 -3.58 -32.03 2.93
N GLY A 281 -4.40 -30.99 2.91
CA GLY A 281 -5.59 -30.86 2.06
C GLY A 281 -6.77 -30.33 2.85
N VAL A 282 -7.90 -30.07 2.19
CA VAL A 282 -9.12 -29.56 2.81
C VAL A 282 -10.26 -30.55 2.62
N ALA A 283 -10.78 -31.07 3.73
CA ALA A 283 -11.88 -32.03 3.75
C ALA A 283 -13.26 -31.37 3.74
N LEU A 284 -13.36 -30.14 4.29
CA LEU A 284 -14.64 -29.46 4.49
C LEU A 284 -14.46 -27.95 4.45
N VAL A 285 -15.39 -27.26 3.78
CA VAL A 285 -15.60 -25.82 3.90
C VAL A 285 -17.04 -25.57 4.32
N GLU A 286 -17.22 -24.69 5.29
CA GLU A 286 -18.52 -24.30 5.83
C GLU A 286 -18.69 -22.79 5.74
N ILE A 287 -19.90 -22.34 5.40
CA ILE A 287 -20.26 -20.92 5.32
C ILE A 287 -21.27 -20.60 6.42
N SER A 288 -21.01 -19.54 7.18
CA SER A 288 -21.97 -18.99 8.15
C SER A 288 -22.47 -17.63 7.66
N LYS A 289 -23.76 -17.38 7.88
CA LYS A 289 -24.43 -16.08 7.64
C LYS A 289 -24.85 -15.35 8.92
N ASP A 290 -24.50 -15.91 10.09
CA ASP A 290 -24.96 -15.50 11.42
C ASP A 290 -23.79 -15.44 12.43
N GLU A 291 -22.63 -15.00 11.93
CA GLU A 291 -21.41 -14.79 12.71
C GLU A 291 -20.85 -16.05 13.39
N GLY A 292 -21.12 -17.21 12.80
CA GLY A 292 -20.59 -18.52 13.23
C GLY A 292 -21.52 -19.31 14.14
N GLN A 293 -22.77 -18.86 14.34
CA GLN A 293 -23.78 -19.59 15.13
C GLN A 293 -24.27 -20.86 14.41
N SER A 294 -24.50 -20.78 13.10
CA SER A 294 -24.85 -21.91 12.24
C SER A 294 -23.97 -21.97 10.98
N TRP A 295 -23.88 -23.17 10.40
CA TRP A 295 -22.92 -23.47 9.34
C TRP A 295 -23.60 -24.27 8.22
N ILE A 296 -23.42 -23.79 6.99
CA ILE A 296 -23.89 -24.43 5.77
C ILE A 296 -22.70 -25.12 5.11
N ARG A 297 -22.80 -26.42 4.89
CA ARG A 297 -21.74 -27.20 4.26
C ARG A 297 -21.62 -26.86 2.77
N GLY A 298 -20.44 -26.42 2.36
CA GLY A 298 -20.07 -26.28 0.96
C GLY A 298 -19.60 -27.59 0.35
N LYS A 299 -19.63 -27.65 -0.98
CA LYS A 299 -18.94 -28.67 -1.77
C LYS A 299 -17.49 -28.22 -1.97
N VAL A 300 -16.54 -29.09 -1.64
CA VAL A 300 -15.10 -28.88 -1.88
C VAL A 300 -14.67 -29.85 -2.97
N ASP A 301 -13.93 -29.36 -3.96
CA ASP A 301 -13.38 -30.21 -5.01
C ASP A 301 -12.19 -31.03 -4.48
N ASN A 302 -11.88 -32.14 -5.16
CA ASN A 302 -10.74 -32.98 -4.79
C ASN A 302 -9.42 -32.20 -4.94
N LYS A 303 -8.44 -32.51 -4.09
CA LYS A 303 -7.09 -31.96 -4.18
C LYS A 303 -6.42 -32.40 -5.49
N GLU A 304 -5.99 -31.43 -6.29
CA GLU A 304 -5.12 -31.64 -7.45
C GLU A 304 -3.67 -31.34 -7.04
N ASP A 305 -2.80 -32.35 -7.05
CA ASP A 305 -1.39 -32.24 -6.67
C ASP A 305 -1.18 -31.56 -5.29
N GLN A 306 -0.62 -30.35 -5.23
CA GLN A 306 -0.50 -29.52 -4.03
C GLN A 306 -1.22 -28.17 -4.19
N ALA A 307 -2.18 -28.11 -5.11
CA ALA A 307 -2.95 -26.91 -5.40
C ALA A 307 -3.94 -26.57 -4.29
N TRP A 308 -4.44 -25.34 -4.30
CA TRP A 308 -5.67 -25.03 -3.57
C TRP A 308 -6.88 -25.77 -4.16
N GLN A 309 -7.92 -25.97 -3.35
CA GLN A 309 -9.17 -26.62 -3.71
C GLN A 309 -10.25 -25.56 -3.89
N ASN A 310 -11.03 -25.67 -4.96
CA ASN A 310 -12.23 -24.85 -5.12
C ASN A 310 -13.29 -25.31 -4.11
N PHE A 311 -14.05 -24.36 -3.54
CA PHE A 311 -15.28 -24.66 -2.84
C PHE A 311 -16.44 -23.84 -3.39
N THR A 312 -17.64 -24.43 -3.34
CA THR A 312 -18.89 -23.77 -3.69
C THR A 312 -19.97 -24.06 -2.65
N ALA A 313 -20.80 -23.06 -2.35
CA ALA A 313 -21.95 -23.21 -1.47
C ALA A 313 -23.10 -22.34 -1.98
N ALA A 314 -24.33 -22.79 -1.76
CA ALA A 314 -25.53 -21.99 -2.00
C ALA A 314 -26.08 -21.54 -0.64
N VAL A 315 -26.08 -20.23 -0.41
CA VAL A 315 -26.48 -19.64 0.87
C VAL A 315 -27.72 -18.80 0.64
N ASP A 316 -28.80 -19.12 1.35
CA ASP A 316 -30.02 -18.32 1.31
C ASP A 316 -29.85 -17.08 2.22
N LEU A 317 -29.75 -15.91 1.59
CA LEU A 317 -29.56 -14.63 2.27
C LEU A 317 -30.87 -13.86 2.37
N GLU A 318 -31.21 -13.45 3.59
CA GLU A 318 -32.32 -12.54 3.84
C GLU A 318 -31.92 -11.09 3.55
N ARG A 319 -32.90 -10.21 3.33
CA ARG A 319 -32.65 -8.76 3.24
C ARG A 319 -32.06 -8.27 4.56
N GLY A 320 -30.78 -7.91 4.58
CA GLY A 320 -30.02 -7.93 5.83
C GLY A 320 -28.63 -7.33 5.71
N VAL A 321 -28.04 -6.81 6.81
CA VAL A 321 -26.60 -6.56 6.88
C VAL A 321 -26.13 -7.93 7.29
N GLY A 322 -25.52 -8.63 6.34
CA GLY A 322 -25.08 -9.99 6.52
C GLY A 322 -23.57 -10.01 6.51
N LYS A 323 -22.99 -10.62 7.55
CA LYS A 323 -21.60 -11.04 7.51
C LYS A 323 -21.57 -12.50 7.06
N LEU A 324 -20.93 -12.76 5.93
CA LEU A 324 -20.62 -14.10 5.51
C LEU A 324 -19.24 -14.47 6.04
N ILE A 325 -19.12 -15.67 6.58
CA ILE A 325 -17.87 -16.21 7.12
C ILE A 325 -17.62 -17.56 6.46
N THR A 326 -16.41 -17.78 5.95
CA THR A 326 -15.98 -19.11 5.47
C THR A 326 -14.98 -19.73 6.44
N ARG A 327 -15.16 -21.02 6.73
CA ARG A 327 -14.30 -21.82 7.60
C ARG A 327 -13.95 -23.14 6.94
N ALA A 328 -12.66 -23.41 6.79
CA ALA A 328 -12.16 -24.69 6.32
C ALA A 328 -11.72 -25.62 7.47
N THR A 329 -11.80 -26.92 7.21
CA THR A 329 -11.25 -28.01 8.02
C THR A 329 -10.30 -28.83 7.15
N SER A 330 -9.09 -29.09 7.63
CA SER A 330 -8.09 -29.91 6.91
C SER A 330 -8.47 -31.39 6.89
N GLU A 331 -7.76 -32.18 6.09
CA GLU A 331 -7.84 -33.66 6.10
C GLU A 331 -7.44 -34.25 7.47
N SER A 332 -6.50 -33.64 8.17
CA SER A 332 -6.13 -33.97 9.55
C SER A 332 -7.15 -33.53 10.62
N GLY A 333 -8.23 -32.83 10.24
CA GLY A 333 -9.28 -32.39 11.15
C GLY A 333 -9.01 -31.05 11.84
N MET A 334 -7.93 -30.34 11.50
CA MET A 334 -7.65 -29.01 12.02
C MET A 334 -8.63 -28.00 11.43
N LYS A 335 -9.17 -27.09 12.25
CA LYS A 335 -10.16 -26.08 11.83
C LYS A 335 -9.58 -24.68 11.92
N GLN A 336 -10.00 -23.79 11.01
CA GLN A 336 -9.67 -22.37 11.14
C GLN A 336 -10.29 -21.78 12.43
N PRO A 337 -9.52 -21.01 13.21
CA PRO A 337 -10.04 -20.26 14.34
C PRO A 337 -10.90 -19.09 13.87
N LEU A 338 -11.81 -18.61 14.72
CA LEU A 338 -12.66 -17.46 14.37
C LEU A 338 -11.89 -16.12 14.42
N THR A 339 -10.93 -15.98 15.34
CA THR A 339 -10.14 -14.76 15.55
C THR A 339 -8.76 -15.09 16.13
N GLY A 340 -7.91 -14.08 16.30
CA GLY A 340 -6.70 -14.17 17.13
C GLY A 340 -5.51 -14.92 16.52
N ARG A 341 -5.65 -15.46 15.30
CA ARG A 341 -4.62 -16.22 14.58
C ARG A 341 -4.55 -15.77 13.13
N ARG A 342 -3.39 -15.93 12.49
CA ARG A 342 -3.17 -15.58 11.08
C ARG A 342 -4.21 -16.20 10.15
N ASN A 343 -4.45 -17.51 10.30
CA ASN A 343 -5.34 -18.29 9.45
C ASN A 343 -6.80 -18.24 9.91
N HIS A 344 -7.21 -17.21 10.67
CA HIS A 344 -8.61 -17.09 11.08
C HIS A 344 -9.54 -17.00 9.87
N VAL A 345 -10.81 -17.32 10.10
CA VAL A 345 -11.86 -17.35 9.08
C VAL A 345 -11.90 -16.07 8.22
N HIS A 346 -12.02 -16.23 6.90
CA HIS A 346 -12.28 -15.08 6.03
C HIS A 346 -13.73 -14.65 6.18
N SER A 347 -13.96 -13.35 6.34
CA SER A 347 -15.30 -12.81 6.39
C SER A 347 -15.48 -11.66 5.43
N ILE A 348 -16.62 -11.64 4.74
CA ILE A 348 -17.07 -10.52 3.94
C ILE A 348 -18.31 -9.90 4.55
N THR A 349 -18.43 -8.58 4.47
CA THR A 349 -19.57 -7.85 5.04
C THR A 349 -20.33 -7.16 3.93
N HIS A 350 -21.55 -7.61 3.67
CA HIS A 350 -22.40 -6.96 2.68
C HIS A 350 -23.21 -5.84 3.33
N PRO A 351 -23.12 -4.60 2.82
CA PRO A 351 -24.02 -3.55 3.24
C PRO A 351 -25.46 -3.93 2.83
N ARG A 352 -26.44 -3.70 3.72
CA ARG A 352 -27.87 -3.76 3.35
C ARG A 352 -28.07 -2.88 2.12
N SER A 353 -28.72 -3.41 1.09
CA SER A 353 -29.49 -2.55 0.20
C SER A 353 -30.66 -1.95 0.98
N THR A 354 -30.34 -0.86 1.65
CA THR A 354 -31.18 0.31 1.93
C THR A 354 -30.19 1.45 1.87
N THR A 355 -30.18 2.17 0.74
CA THR A 355 -29.60 3.51 0.59
C THR A 355 -28.36 3.79 1.43
N TRP A 356 -27.15 3.59 0.88
CA TRP A 356 -25.89 4.23 1.31
C TRP A 356 -25.89 4.88 2.72
N SER A 357 -26.00 4.08 3.78
CA SER A 357 -25.87 4.58 5.14
C SER A 357 -25.62 3.41 6.09
N ALA A 358 -24.35 3.07 6.33
CA ALA A 358 -23.84 2.71 7.66
C ALA A 358 -22.36 2.25 7.62
N LEU A 359 -21.44 3.23 7.67
CA LEU A 359 -20.39 3.24 8.69
C LEU A 359 -21.09 3.25 10.09
N PRO A 360 -20.41 3.04 11.25
CA PRO A 360 -21.05 3.29 12.55
C PRO A 360 -21.86 4.58 12.44
N ILE A 361 -23.10 4.63 12.95
CA ILE A 361 -23.97 5.80 12.86
C ILE A 361 -23.23 7.01 13.46
N MET A 362 -22.35 7.61 12.66
CA MET A 362 -22.38 9.02 12.39
C MET A 362 -23.76 9.19 11.79
N ALA A 363 -24.51 10.13 12.35
CA ALA A 363 -25.78 10.57 11.79
C ALA A 363 -25.72 10.56 10.25
N PRO A 364 -26.85 10.33 9.54
CA PRO A 364 -26.91 10.50 8.09
C PRO A 364 -26.07 11.71 7.72
N PHE A 365 -25.16 11.56 6.74
CA PHE A 365 -24.20 12.61 6.42
C PHE A 365 -24.96 13.90 6.10
N GLU A 366 -25.08 14.74 7.11
CA GLU A 366 -25.71 16.02 7.02
C GLU A 366 -24.61 16.98 6.58
N PRO A 367 -24.72 17.56 5.38
CA PRO A 367 -23.74 18.50 4.91
C PRO A 367 -23.77 19.71 5.85
N LYS A 368 -22.64 19.95 6.53
CA LYS A 368 -22.46 21.04 7.49
C LYS A 368 -21.84 22.26 6.79
N PHE A 369 -21.04 22.08 5.76
CA PHE A 369 -20.21 23.13 5.18
C PHE A 369 -20.60 23.52 3.75
N THR A 370 -21.86 23.30 3.35
CA THR A 370 -22.36 23.58 1.99
C THR A 370 -22.10 25.03 1.57
N ASN A 371 -22.40 26.00 2.43
CA ASN A 371 -22.20 27.43 2.15
C ASN A 371 -20.71 27.76 2.00
N GLU A 372 -19.86 27.24 2.89
CA GLU A 372 -18.43 27.46 2.86
C GLU A 372 -17.78 26.80 1.62
N ILE A 373 -18.28 25.64 1.21
CA ILE A 373 -17.83 24.95 -0.01
C ILE A 373 -18.23 25.75 -1.24
N GLN A 374 -19.47 26.22 -1.35
CA GLN A 374 -19.89 27.09 -2.44
C GLN A 374 -18.99 28.34 -2.54
N GLN A 375 -18.65 28.96 -1.40
CA GLN A 375 -17.71 30.09 -1.37
C GLN A 375 -16.29 29.71 -1.83
N MET A 376 -15.79 28.53 -1.43
CA MET A 376 -14.48 28.03 -1.88
C MET A 376 -14.44 27.70 -3.37
N MET A 377 -15.51 27.09 -3.90
CA MET A 377 -15.68 26.78 -5.32
C MET A 377 -15.77 28.06 -6.16
N PHE A 378 -16.46 29.08 -5.64
CA PHE A 378 -16.51 30.40 -6.24
C PHE A 378 -15.13 31.05 -6.35
N VAL A 379 -14.32 30.97 -5.29
CA VAL A 379 -12.94 31.45 -5.31
C VAL A 379 -12.05 30.61 -6.23
N ALA A 380 -12.40 29.35 -6.52
CA ALA A 380 -11.70 28.52 -7.51
C ALA A 380 -12.13 28.81 -8.96
N GLY A 381 -13.21 29.58 -9.17
CA GLY A 381 -13.66 30.01 -10.50
C GLY A 381 -15.03 29.48 -10.93
N GLU A 382 -15.76 28.74 -10.07
CA GLU A 382 -17.16 28.41 -10.34
C GLU A 382 -18.07 29.58 -9.94
N THR A 383 -18.44 30.39 -10.92
CA THR A 383 -19.22 31.61 -10.68
C THR A 383 -20.74 31.41 -10.78
N GLN A 384 -21.20 30.22 -11.18
CA GLN A 384 -22.62 29.89 -11.23
C GLN A 384 -23.14 29.41 -9.87
N GLU A 385 -24.47 29.51 -9.68
CA GLU A 385 -25.10 28.96 -8.48
C GLU A 385 -25.08 27.43 -8.52
N ILE A 386 -24.39 26.84 -7.56
CA ILE A 386 -24.19 25.40 -7.46
C ILE A 386 -25.34 24.78 -6.68
N ALA A 387 -25.97 23.75 -7.24
CA ALA A 387 -26.99 22.98 -6.54
C ALA A 387 -26.46 22.45 -5.19
N ASN A 388 -27.29 22.54 -4.14
CA ASN A 388 -26.92 22.07 -2.80
C ASN A 388 -26.51 20.60 -2.78
N GLU A 389 -27.07 19.78 -3.68
CA GLU A 389 -26.69 18.37 -3.86
C GLU A 389 -25.24 18.20 -4.35
N THR A 390 -24.80 19.04 -5.28
CA THR A 390 -23.41 19.03 -5.78
C THR A 390 -22.44 19.48 -4.71
N ALA A 391 -22.78 20.53 -3.96
CA ALA A 391 -21.96 21.00 -2.85
C ALA A 391 -21.90 19.96 -1.69
N ALA A 392 -22.99 19.26 -1.41
CA ALA A 392 -23.02 18.15 -0.45
C ALA A 392 -22.13 16.97 -0.91
N LEU A 393 -22.11 16.66 -2.21
CA LEU A 393 -21.21 15.64 -2.76
C LEU A 393 -19.73 16.03 -2.62
N VAL A 394 -19.38 17.28 -2.91
CA VAL A 394 -18.01 17.79 -2.67
C VAL A 394 -17.66 17.70 -1.20
N GLU A 395 -18.58 18.06 -0.31
CA GLU A 395 -18.38 17.95 1.13
C GLU A 395 -18.12 16.51 1.58
N GLN A 396 -18.90 15.55 1.07
CA GLN A 396 -18.74 14.14 1.36
C GLN A 396 -17.36 13.62 0.92
N ILE A 397 -16.96 13.91 -0.32
CA ILE A 397 -15.68 13.47 -0.88
C ILE A 397 -14.52 14.02 -0.05
N VAL A 398 -14.52 15.33 0.24
CA VAL A 398 -13.43 15.95 0.99
C VAL A 398 -13.39 15.43 2.44
N ARG A 399 -14.55 15.21 3.06
CA ARG A 399 -14.64 14.60 4.39
C ARG A 399 -14.02 13.21 4.43
N ASP A 400 -14.40 12.35 3.48
CA ASP A 400 -13.91 10.97 3.42
C ASP A 400 -12.38 10.93 3.20
N GLN A 401 -11.84 11.83 2.38
CA GLN A 401 -10.39 11.96 2.18
C GLN A 401 -9.67 12.44 3.46
N ILE A 402 -10.26 13.39 4.20
CA ILE A 402 -9.70 13.86 5.47
C ILE A 402 -9.73 12.75 6.53
N ILE A 403 -10.83 11.99 6.62
CA ILE A 403 -10.94 10.83 7.53
C ILE A 403 -9.88 9.78 7.18
N HIS A 404 -9.68 9.51 5.88
CA HIS A 404 -8.64 8.59 5.43
C HIS A 404 -7.24 9.08 5.85
N LEU A 405 -6.94 10.35 5.64
CA LEU A 405 -5.67 10.97 6.03
C LEU A 405 -5.42 10.86 7.54
N VAL A 406 -6.44 11.20 8.36
CA VAL A 406 -6.37 11.09 9.82
C VAL A 406 -6.19 9.64 10.27
N THR A 407 -6.86 8.69 9.63
CA THR A 407 -6.72 7.25 9.91
C THR A 407 -5.30 6.77 9.62
N LYS A 408 -4.71 7.18 8.49
CA LYS A 408 -3.33 6.84 8.14
C LYS A 408 -2.31 7.50 9.06
N ALA A 409 -2.56 8.74 9.47
CA ALA A 409 -1.75 9.41 10.48
C ALA A 409 -1.84 8.71 11.85
N LYS A 410 -3.02 8.18 12.22
CA LYS A 410 -3.20 7.38 13.43
C LYS A 410 -2.42 6.08 13.39
N GLU A 411 -2.46 5.36 12.26
CA GLU A 411 -1.65 4.14 12.06
C GLU A 411 -0.16 4.42 12.29
N LEU A 412 0.37 5.55 11.83
CA LEU A 412 1.76 5.96 12.06
C LEU A 412 2.05 6.32 13.52
N SER A 413 1.18 7.09 14.15
CA SER A 413 1.29 7.45 15.57
C SER A 413 1.30 6.20 16.46
N THR A 414 0.40 5.25 16.19
CA THR A 414 0.33 3.95 16.90
C THR A 414 1.60 3.13 16.69
N ARG A 415 2.23 3.16 15.51
CA ARG A 415 3.53 2.50 15.28
C ARG A 415 4.67 3.10 16.11
N ARG A 416 4.58 4.37 16.50
CA ARG A 416 5.55 5.02 17.40
C ARG A 416 5.24 4.85 18.90
N GLY A 417 4.12 4.21 19.24
CA GLY A 417 3.67 4.08 20.62
C GLY A 417 3.06 5.37 21.22
N GLU A 418 2.74 6.37 20.39
CA GLU A 418 2.10 7.60 20.86
C GLU A 418 0.57 7.47 20.82
N LYS A 419 -0.11 7.99 21.86
CA LYS A 419 -1.57 7.98 21.95
C LYS A 419 -2.23 9.02 21.02
N PHE A 420 -1.56 10.16 20.82
CA PHE A 420 -2.05 11.29 20.04
C PHE A 420 -1.36 11.38 18.69
N ILE A 421 -2.09 11.81 17.67
CA ILE A 421 -1.49 12.14 16.36
C ILE A 421 -0.66 13.42 16.52
N ALA A 422 0.60 13.36 16.11
CA ALA A 422 1.49 14.52 16.04
C ALA A 422 1.43 15.15 14.64
N ILE A 423 1.80 16.43 14.53
CA ILE A 423 1.85 17.15 13.24
C ILE A 423 2.68 16.38 12.19
N LYS A 424 3.80 15.78 12.61
CA LYS A 424 4.66 14.95 11.75
C LYS A 424 3.92 13.79 11.08
N ASP A 425 2.92 13.20 11.72
CA ASP A 425 2.15 12.09 11.13
C ASP A 425 1.30 12.52 9.96
N ILE A 426 0.74 13.72 10.06
CA ILE A 426 -0.11 14.35 9.04
C ILE A 426 0.77 14.81 7.89
N LEU A 427 1.86 15.53 8.19
CA LEU A 427 2.82 16.00 7.18
C LEU A 427 3.47 14.84 6.41
N PHE A 428 3.73 13.72 7.09
CA PHE A 428 4.29 12.54 6.44
C PHE A 428 3.38 11.98 5.33
N GLN A 429 2.06 12.12 5.46
CA GLN A 429 1.13 11.68 4.40
C GLN A 429 1.27 12.55 3.14
N VAL A 430 1.53 13.83 3.30
CA VAL A 430 1.65 14.82 2.20
C VAL A 430 3.09 15.10 1.78
N ARG A 431 4.08 14.37 2.31
CA ARG A 431 5.52 14.58 2.08
C ARG A 431 5.97 14.56 0.62
N HIS A 432 5.17 13.96 -0.25
CA HIS A 432 5.45 13.81 -1.68
C HIS A 432 5.18 15.11 -2.46
N ASP A 433 4.34 16.00 -1.93
CA ASP A 433 4.06 17.30 -2.53
C ASP A 433 4.90 18.37 -1.80
N THR A 434 6.10 18.62 -2.33
CA THR A 434 7.04 19.60 -1.77
C THR A 434 6.45 21.01 -1.76
N ALA A 435 5.65 21.36 -2.76
CA ALA A 435 4.98 22.66 -2.83
C ALA A 435 3.92 22.80 -1.73
N ARG A 436 3.14 21.76 -1.46
CA ARG A 436 2.18 21.70 -0.34
C ARG A 436 2.88 21.74 1.00
N MET A 437 3.99 21.03 1.16
CA MET A 437 4.81 21.07 2.37
C MET A 437 5.34 22.47 2.68
N THR A 438 5.92 23.17 1.70
CA THR A 438 6.40 24.56 1.87
C THR A 438 5.27 25.52 2.25
N ARG A 439 4.07 25.36 1.66
CA ARG A 439 2.89 26.16 2.04
C ARG A 439 2.48 25.91 3.49
N LEU A 440 2.40 24.66 3.90
CA LEU A 440 2.02 24.29 5.26
C LEU A 440 3.05 24.77 6.29
N GLN A 441 4.35 24.67 5.97
CA GLN A 441 5.43 25.24 6.79
C GLN A 441 5.28 26.76 6.95
N ASN A 442 5.01 27.48 5.87
CA ASN A 442 4.80 28.93 5.91
C ASN A 442 3.57 29.33 6.75
N VAL A 443 2.46 28.59 6.63
CA VAL A 443 1.24 28.85 7.44
C VAL A 443 1.54 28.71 8.93
N ILE A 444 2.24 27.63 9.33
CA ILE A 444 2.61 27.39 10.73
C ILE A 444 3.57 28.46 11.24
N ARG A 445 4.59 28.82 10.43
CA ARG A 445 5.59 29.85 10.77
C ARG A 445 4.92 31.20 11.00
N TRP A 446 4.09 31.67 10.07
CA TRP A 446 3.40 32.96 10.19
C TRP A 446 2.43 33.01 11.36
N LYS A 447 1.76 31.89 11.69
CA LYS A 447 0.90 31.84 12.87
C LYS A 447 1.69 31.91 14.17
N ARG A 448 2.82 31.21 14.25
CA ARG A 448 3.69 31.26 15.44
C ARG A 448 4.26 32.67 15.65
N LEU A 449 4.67 33.34 14.58
CA LEU A 449 5.08 34.75 14.59
C LEU A 449 3.95 35.68 15.07
N ARG A 450 2.73 35.54 14.53
CA ARG A 450 1.57 36.34 15.00
C ARG A 450 1.21 36.07 16.46
N ARG A 451 1.36 34.83 16.93
CA ARG A 451 1.12 34.48 18.34
C ARG A 451 2.16 35.11 19.24
N GLU A 452 3.41 35.15 18.82
CA GLU A 452 4.50 35.78 19.58
C GLU A 452 4.38 37.31 19.59
N ALA A 453 4.08 37.92 18.45
CA ALA A 453 3.79 39.35 18.33
C ALA A 453 2.58 39.79 19.19
N ARG A 454 1.58 38.91 19.36
CA ARG A 454 0.43 39.12 20.27
C ARG A 454 0.77 38.98 21.74
N LYS A 455 1.84 38.26 22.10
CA LYS A 455 2.30 38.19 23.49
C LYS A 455 3.13 39.41 23.86
N THR A 456 3.97 39.89 22.94
CA THR A 456 4.79 41.10 23.15
C THR A 456 3.97 42.38 23.22
N THR A 457 2.78 42.40 22.60
CA THR A 457 1.83 43.52 22.68
C THR A 457 0.90 43.46 23.90
N ASN A 458 0.84 42.33 24.62
CA ASN A 458 -0.11 42.12 25.73
C ASN A 458 0.40 42.58 27.11
N GLU A 459 1.54 43.28 27.19
CA GLU A 459 2.06 43.79 28.47
C GLU A 459 1.58 45.21 28.82
N LYS A 460 0.93 45.95 27.91
CA LYS A 460 0.19 47.18 28.23
C LYS A 460 -1.03 47.34 27.33
N ASP A 461 -2.16 47.64 27.96
CA ASP A 461 -3.46 48.04 27.40
C ASP A 461 -4.44 46.93 26.94
N LYS A 462 -5.35 46.58 27.86
CA LYS A 462 -6.68 46.04 27.54
C LYS A 462 -7.64 47.21 27.26
N PRO A 463 -8.53 47.05 26.27
CA PRO A 463 -9.95 47.31 26.52
C PRO A 463 -10.81 46.09 26.17
N GLU A 464 -11.94 45.99 26.86
CA GLU A 464 -12.99 45.00 26.66
C GLU A 464 -13.93 45.39 25.51
N ASN A 465 -14.53 44.36 24.90
CA ASN A 465 -15.58 44.33 23.88
C ASN A 465 -15.20 44.51 22.39
N ASP A 466 -15.25 43.35 21.73
CA ASP A 466 -15.89 43.03 20.44
C ASP A 466 -16.00 44.07 19.31
N ALA A 467 -15.59 43.54 18.15
CA ALA A 467 -15.86 43.96 16.77
C ALA A 467 -14.84 44.91 16.11
N GLU A 468 -14.50 44.51 14.88
CA GLU A 468 -13.78 45.25 13.84
C GLU A 468 -12.24 45.21 13.88
N ASP A 469 -11.67 44.29 13.09
CA ASP A 469 -10.28 44.39 12.61
C ASP A 469 -10.35 44.93 11.17
N SER A 470 -10.49 46.25 11.07
CA SER A 470 -10.23 47.02 9.86
C SER A 470 -8.72 47.02 9.61
N LEU A 471 -8.31 46.48 8.46
CA LEU A 471 -6.95 46.62 7.95
C LEU A 471 -6.74 48.07 7.47
N SER A 472 -6.43 48.96 8.38
CA SER A 472 -5.75 50.22 8.08
C SER A 472 -4.89 50.59 9.27
N ASP A 473 -3.61 50.83 9.00
CA ASP A 473 -2.54 51.30 9.91
C ASP A 473 -1.61 50.24 10.49
N THR A 474 -0.67 49.76 9.67
CA THR A 474 0.62 49.25 10.16
C THR A 474 1.76 49.57 9.19
N ASP A 475 2.08 50.84 8.96
CA ASP A 475 3.33 51.22 8.25
C ASP A 475 4.49 51.58 9.19
N ASN A 476 4.27 51.70 10.51
CA ASN A 476 5.33 52.11 11.45
C ASN A 476 5.70 51.07 12.54
N ALA A 477 5.16 49.85 12.49
CA ALA A 477 5.51 48.77 13.42
C ALA A 477 6.42 47.69 12.80
N ALA A 478 6.87 47.89 11.56
CA ALA A 478 7.62 46.88 10.80
C ALA A 478 9.14 46.89 11.09
N GLU A 479 9.73 48.02 11.50
CA GLU A 479 11.18 48.12 11.70
C GLU A 479 11.66 47.53 13.04
N ASP A 480 10.92 47.70 14.14
CA ASP A 480 11.31 47.11 15.43
C ASP A 480 11.00 45.61 15.54
N ALA A 481 10.04 45.12 14.76
CA ALA A 481 9.81 43.69 14.59
C ALA A 481 10.90 43.01 13.74
N ALA A 482 11.64 43.77 12.90
CA ALA A 482 12.67 43.24 12.00
C ALA A 482 13.98 42.85 12.72
N LYS A 483 14.29 43.46 13.88
CA LYS A 483 15.50 43.11 14.66
C LYS A 483 15.29 41.93 15.61
N THR A 484 14.08 41.76 16.15
CA THR A 484 13.73 40.59 16.98
C THR A 484 13.39 39.34 16.15
N THR A 485 13.19 39.46 14.84
CA THR A 485 12.87 38.36 13.92
C THR A 485 14.08 37.55 13.45
N ALA A 486 15.31 38.08 13.55
CA ALA A 486 16.52 37.33 13.19
C ALA A 486 16.89 36.27 14.25
N GLU A 487 16.84 36.61 15.54
CA GLU A 487 17.21 35.67 16.61
C GLU A 487 16.10 34.66 16.95
N ALA A 488 14.82 35.04 16.80
CA ALA A 488 13.70 34.13 17.02
C ALA A 488 13.45 33.15 15.84
N SER A 489 14.03 33.41 14.67
CA SER A 489 13.91 32.54 13.49
C SER A 489 14.96 31.42 13.46
N ALA A 490 16.09 31.59 14.14
CA ALA A 490 17.13 30.56 14.29
C ALA A 490 16.74 29.42 15.27
N ALA A 491 15.72 29.63 16.12
CA ALA A 491 15.37 28.71 17.21
C ALA A 491 14.11 27.85 16.95
N LEU A 492 13.66 27.68 15.70
CA LEU A 492 12.26 27.37 15.46
C LEU A 492 11.96 26.24 14.47
N MET A 493 12.33 24.99 14.79
CA MET A 493 11.42 23.84 14.98
C MET A 493 12.18 22.70 15.68
N PRO A 494 11.61 21.94 16.65
CA PRO A 494 12.26 20.77 17.27
C PRO A 494 12.53 19.58 16.33
N TRP A 495 12.41 19.79 15.03
CA TRP A 495 12.57 18.81 13.96
C TRP A 495 13.26 19.54 12.81
N ASP A 496 14.54 19.80 13.01
CA ASP A 496 15.44 20.16 11.93
C ASP A 496 15.44 19.06 10.86
N GLU A 497 15.56 19.50 9.62
CA GLU A 497 15.50 18.74 8.37
C GLU A 497 16.51 17.57 8.30
N GLU A 498 17.45 17.50 9.25
CA GLU A 498 18.49 16.47 9.37
C GLU A 498 17.96 15.06 9.62
N PHE A 499 16.74 14.89 10.13
CA PHE A 499 16.21 13.56 10.45
C PHE A 499 15.25 12.96 9.39
N MET A 500 14.83 13.74 8.38
CA MET A 500 13.74 13.34 7.48
C MET A 500 14.12 13.24 6.00
N PHE A 501 15.30 13.73 5.59
CA PHE A 501 15.76 13.69 4.20
C PHE A 501 17.23 13.27 4.08
N GLY A 502 17.48 12.11 3.47
CA GLY A 502 18.83 11.57 3.23
C GLY A 502 19.56 12.18 2.02
N ILE A 503 19.09 13.29 1.45
CA ILE A 503 19.75 13.93 0.30
C ILE A 503 19.74 15.45 0.51
N ARG A 504 20.90 16.02 0.84
CA ARG A 504 21.15 17.46 0.64
C ARG A 504 21.35 17.70 -0.86
N PRO A 505 20.58 18.57 -1.52
CA PRO A 505 20.96 19.11 -2.81
C PRO A 505 22.32 19.83 -2.67
N PRO A 506 23.26 19.71 -3.62
CA PRO A 506 24.53 20.41 -3.52
C PRO A 506 24.29 21.91 -3.74
N GLY A 507 24.53 22.71 -2.70
CA GLY A 507 24.67 24.18 -2.78
C GLY A 507 23.36 24.96 -2.62
N GLY A 508 23.17 25.57 -1.45
CA GLY A 508 22.14 26.58 -1.22
C GLY A 508 22.18 27.07 0.22
N ASP A 509 22.74 28.25 0.44
CA ASP A 509 22.85 28.91 1.75
C ASP A 509 21.47 29.19 2.37
N ALA A 510 21.40 29.09 3.69
CA ALA A 510 20.18 29.04 4.50
C ALA A 510 19.36 30.36 4.62
N ASP A 511 19.67 31.40 3.84
CA ASP A 511 19.15 32.76 4.09
C ASP A 511 18.31 33.40 2.97
N THR A 512 17.81 32.62 2.00
CA THR A 512 16.82 33.16 1.03
C THR A 512 15.51 32.38 1.11
N VAL A 513 14.44 33.03 1.58
CA VAL A 513 13.07 32.53 1.43
C VAL A 513 12.76 32.50 -0.06
N GLN A 514 13.10 31.40 -0.73
CA GLN A 514 12.65 31.16 -2.10
C GLN A 514 11.12 30.99 -2.04
N ILE A 515 10.40 32.01 -2.49
CA ILE A 515 8.96 31.90 -2.73
C ILE A 515 8.79 30.78 -3.75
N SER A 516 8.28 29.62 -3.29
CA SER A 516 7.99 28.48 -4.15
C SER A 516 7.27 28.95 -5.42
N GLU A 517 7.71 28.46 -6.59
CA GLU A 517 7.19 28.82 -7.91
C GLU A 517 5.64 28.80 -7.96
N HIS A 518 5.03 27.83 -7.30
CA HIS A 518 3.57 27.69 -7.19
C HIS A 518 2.90 28.79 -6.34
N THR A 519 3.58 29.34 -5.32
CA THR A 519 3.06 30.50 -4.56
C THR A 519 3.07 31.75 -5.42
N ARG A 520 4.11 31.91 -6.25
CA ARG A 520 4.20 33.01 -7.23
C ARG A 520 3.08 32.90 -8.27
N GLU A 521 2.85 31.71 -8.83
CA GLU A 521 1.76 31.46 -9.77
C GLU A 521 0.38 31.81 -9.19
N ARG A 522 0.13 31.47 -7.92
CA ARG A 522 -1.13 31.81 -7.24
C ARG A 522 -1.31 33.30 -6.98
N LEU A 523 -0.24 34.02 -6.67
CA LEU A 523 -0.28 35.46 -6.48
C LEU A 523 -0.53 36.18 -7.81
N VAL A 524 0.16 35.75 -8.88
CA VAL A 524 -0.07 36.23 -10.24
C VAL A 524 -1.51 35.95 -10.67
N TRP A 525 -1.99 34.72 -10.45
CA TRP A 525 -3.38 34.37 -10.74
C TRP A 525 -4.38 35.22 -9.96
N ALA A 526 -4.14 35.46 -8.67
CA ALA A 526 -5.01 36.32 -7.87
C ALA A 526 -5.03 37.76 -8.41
N ASP A 527 -3.87 38.31 -8.78
CA ASP A 527 -3.75 39.65 -9.36
C ASP A 527 -4.43 39.77 -10.73
N GLU A 528 -4.25 38.77 -11.60
CA GLU A 528 -4.93 38.65 -12.89
C GLU A 528 -6.46 38.55 -12.76
N VAL A 529 -6.91 37.91 -11.68
CA VAL A 529 -8.32 37.72 -11.36
C VAL A 529 -8.92 39.00 -10.79
N THR A 530 -8.25 39.66 -9.85
CA THR A 530 -8.75 40.86 -9.16
C THR A 530 -8.62 42.14 -9.99
N SER A 531 -7.63 42.22 -10.89
CA SER A 531 -7.46 43.35 -11.83
C SER A 531 -8.63 43.53 -12.79
N LYS A 532 -9.48 42.51 -12.93
CA LYS A 532 -10.61 42.47 -13.86
C LYS A 532 -11.98 42.46 -13.14
N MET A 533 -12.01 42.68 -11.82
CA MET A 533 -13.23 42.73 -11.01
C MET A 533 -13.72 44.16 -10.82
N SER A 534 -15.04 44.35 -10.75
CA SER A 534 -15.63 45.56 -10.18
C SER A 534 -15.37 45.64 -8.66
N GLY A 535 -15.53 46.82 -8.06
CA GLY A 535 -15.33 46.99 -6.61
C GLY A 535 -16.25 46.12 -5.76
N GLU A 536 -17.51 45.94 -6.17
CA GLU A 536 -18.48 45.09 -5.47
C GLU A 536 -18.12 43.60 -5.58
N GLU A 537 -17.69 43.15 -6.76
CA GLU A 537 -17.22 41.78 -6.99
C GLU A 537 -15.94 41.48 -6.21
N TYR A 538 -15.03 42.46 -6.14
CA TYR A 538 -13.80 42.34 -5.37
C TYR A 538 -14.10 42.18 -3.87
N ILE A 539 -15.05 42.95 -3.31
CA ILE A 539 -15.49 42.82 -1.92
C ILE A 539 -16.10 41.44 -1.66
N LYS A 540 -16.97 40.95 -2.57
CA LYS A 540 -17.56 39.61 -2.49
C LYS A 540 -16.49 38.52 -2.56
N TRP A 541 -15.54 38.62 -3.49
CA TRP A 541 -14.43 37.68 -3.62
C TRP A 541 -13.51 37.69 -2.39
N CYS A 542 -13.21 38.87 -1.84
CA CYS A 542 -12.42 39.01 -0.61
C CYS A 542 -13.11 38.37 0.59
N SER A 543 -14.43 38.49 0.68
CA SER A 543 -15.23 37.83 1.71
C SER A 543 -15.16 36.31 1.57
N TYR A 544 -15.37 35.77 0.36
CA TYR A 544 -15.38 34.32 0.11
C TYR A 544 -13.98 33.70 0.19
N ARG A 545 -12.91 34.45 -0.10
CA ARG A 545 -11.52 33.99 0.06
C ARG A 545 -11.18 33.67 1.52
N LYS A 546 -11.91 34.25 2.47
CA LYS A 546 -11.76 33.97 3.91
C LYS A 546 -12.50 32.69 4.34
N ALA A 547 -13.28 32.06 3.44
CA ALA A 547 -13.99 30.82 3.73
C ALA A 547 -13.01 29.70 4.11
N SER A 548 -13.31 29.01 5.20
CA SER A 548 -12.51 27.90 5.69
C SER A 548 -13.37 26.96 6.52
N PHE A 549 -12.93 25.71 6.64
CA PHE A 549 -13.62 24.72 7.46
C PHE A 549 -13.39 24.90 8.97
N HIS A 550 -12.28 25.53 9.38
CA HIS A 550 -11.79 25.49 10.76
C HIS A 550 -11.74 26.87 11.47
N ARG A 551 -11.59 27.98 10.75
CA ARG A 551 -11.47 29.32 11.37
C ARG A 551 -12.81 29.71 11.98
N ALA A 552 -12.82 29.99 13.30
CA ALA A 552 -14.01 30.24 14.11
C ALA A 552 -15.02 29.07 14.19
N LYS A 553 -14.68 27.87 13.68
CA LYS A 553 -15.58 26.70 13.56
C LYS A 553 -14.89 25.40 13.98
N GLU A 554 -13.92 25.48 14.88
CA GLU A 554 -13.02 24.36 15.21
C GLU A 554 -13.76 23.14 15.77
N ALA A 555 -14.72 23.35 16.69
CA ALA A 555 -15.51 22.26 17.27
C ALA A 555 -16.33 21.51 16.20
N ARG A 556 -16.96 22.26 15.29
CA ARG A 556 -17.73 21.74 14.16
C ARG A 556 -16.84 20.95 13.20
N PHE A 557 -15.63 21.45 12.93
CA PHE A 557 -14.67 20.77 12.05
C PHE A 557 -14.11 19.50 12.67
N ARG A 558 -13.82 19.49 13.97
CA ARG A 558 -13.35 18.29 14.70
C ARG A 558 -14.36 17.16 14.55
N GLU A 559 -15.63 17.44 14.82
CA GLU A 559 -16.72 16.47 14.67
C GLU A 559 -16.86 15.99 13.21
N TRP A 560 -16.85 16.94 12.27
CA TRP A 560 -16.99 16.66 10.83
C TRP A 560 -15.87 15.76 10.29
N ALA A 561 -14.62 16.02 10.69
CA ALA A 561 -13.43 15.26 10.30
C ALA A 561 -13.26 13.93 11.07
N GLY A 562 -14.19 13.58 11.98
CA GLY A 562 -14.12 12.37 12.79
C GLY A 562 -13.04 12.41 13.89
N ILE A 563 -12.54 13.59 14.24
CA ILE A 563 -11.53 13.79 15.29
C ILE A 563 -12.21 13.63 16.66
N GLY A 564 -11.74 12.68 17.47
CA GLY A 564 -12.35 12.24 18.73
C GLY A 564 -13.10 10.90 18.64
N VAL A 565 -13.44 10.42 17.43
CA VAL A 565 -13.97 9.07 17.19
C VAL A 565 -12.94 8.19 16.51
N VAL A 566 -12.25 8.72 15.49
CA VAL A 566 -11.22 8.01 14.71
C VAL A 566 -9.84 8.16 15.36
N ALA A 567 -9.51 9.36 15.85
CA ALA A 567 -8.25 9.64 16.52
C ALA A 567 -8.30 10.93 17.36
N ASP A 568 -7.48 10.97 18.42
CA ASP A 568 -7.32 12.15 19.27
C ASP A 568 -6.14 13.03 18.81
N LEU A 569 -6.43 14.33 18.65
CA LEU A 569 -5.44 15.38 18.45
C LEU A 569 -5.16 16.10 19.77
N ARG A 570 -3.90 16.49 19.99
CA ARG A 570 -3.52 17.32 21.12
C ARG A 570 -4.15 18.72 20.97
N LYS A 571 -4.85 19.19 22.00
CA LYS A 571 -5.64 20.44 21.96
C LYS A 571 -4.82 21.71 21.66
N LYS A 572 -3.50 21.70 21.86
CA LYS A 572 -2.60 22.86 21.65
C LYS A 572 -1.79 22.81 20.34
N ASP A 573 -1.97 21.78 19.52
CA ASP A 573 -1.19 21.60 18.30
C ASP A 573 -1.90 22.23 17.09
N ASP A 574 -1.13 22.82 16.17
CA ASP A 574 -1.64 23.44 14.93
C ASP A 574 -2.13 22.41 13.87
N ALA A 575 -2.35 21.16 14.28
CA ALA A 575 -2.77 20.05 13.43
C ALA A 575 -4.12 20.28 12.74
N ILE A 576 -5.08 20.92 13.42
CA ILE A 576 -6.41 21.20 12.86
C ILE A 576 -6.34 22.21 11.72
N GLU A 577 -5.44 23.19 11.83
CA GLU A 577 -5.24 24.17 10.79
C GLU A 577 -4.57 23.56 9.56
N ILE A 578 -3.63 22.64 9.74
CA ILE A 578 -3.02 21.88 8.65
C ILE A 578 -4.11 21.07 7.92
N LEU A 579 -4.91 20.31 8.66
CA LEU A 579 -6.00 19.52 8.09
C LEU A 579 -7.04 20.41 7.39
N GLY A 580 -7.38 21.55 7.99
CA GLY A 580 -8.30 22.52 7.40
C GLY A 580 -7.74 23.19 6.15
N SER A 581 -6.45 23.48 6.09
CA SER A 581 -5.77 24.03 4.91
C SER A 581 -5.76 23.01 3.76
N ILE A 582 -5.46 21.74 4.07
CA ILE A 582 -5.52 20.64 3.11
C ILE A 582 -6.95 20.47 2.57
N ALA A 583 -7.97 20.51 3.44
CA ALA A 583 -9.36 20.39 3.01
C ALA A 583 -9.79 21.51 2.05
N VAL A 584 -9.39 22.76 2.31
CA VAL A 584 -9.65 23.90 1.38
C VAL A 584 -8.94 23.69 0.05
N GLU A 585 -7.73 23.14 0.06
CA GLU A 585 -6.98 22.84 -1.17
C GLU A 585 -7.66 21.73 -1.99
N MET A 586 -8.17 20.68 -1.33
CA MET A 586 -8.92 19.60 -1.99
C MET A 586 -10.17 20.12 -2.71
N VAL A 587 -10.95 21.01 -2.08
CA VAL A 587 -12.13 21.62 -2.72
C VAL A 587 -11.73 22.39 -3.98
N LYS A 588 -10.67 23.19 -3.91
CA LYS A 588 -10.19 24.00 -5.04
C LYS A 588 -9.72 23.11 -6.19
N ARG A 589 -8.88 22.10 -5.91
CA ARG A 589 -8.37 21.18 -6.94
C ARG A 589 -9.50 20.38 -7.60
N LEU A 590 -10.48 19.91 -6.83
CA LEU A 590 -11.66 19.23 -7.38
C LEU A 590 -12.47 20.15 -8.30
N THR A 591 -12.63 21.42 -7.91
CA THR A 591 -13.34 22.42 -8.71
C THR A 591 -12.59 22.72 -10.00
N ASP A 592 -11.28 22.95 -9.94
CA ASP A 592 -10.45 23.25 -11.12
C ASP A 592 -10.52 22.12 -12.17
N VAL A 593 -10.44 20.86 -11.71
CA VAL A 593 -10.54 19.69 -12.59
C VAL A 593 -11.97 19.55 -13.15
N ALA A 594 -13.00 19.77 -12.33
CA ALA A 594 -14.39 19.73 -12.80
C ALA A 594 -14.68 20.79 -13.86
N LEU A 595 -14.17 22.02 -13.67
CA LEU A 595 -14.26 23.10 -14.65
C LEU A 595 -13.54 22.75 -15.95
N SER A 596 -12.38 22.07 -15.86
CA SER A 596 -11.64 21.60 -17.03
C SER A 596 -12.40 20.52 -17.81
N ILE A 597 -13.05 19.58 -17.13
CA ILE A 597 -13.87 18.52 -17.75
C ILE A 597 -15.09 19.14 -18.43
N GLN A 598 -15.81 20.03 -17.74
CA GLN A 598 -16.96 20.72 -18.31
C GLN A 598 -16.59 21.52 -19.57
N ALA A 599 -15.44 22.21 -19.56
CA ALA A 599 -14.94 22.92 -20.74
C ALA A 599 -14.66 21.97 -21.93
N GLN A 600 -14.14 20.77 -21.67
CA GLN A 600 -13.93 19.74 -22.71
C GLN A 600 -15.25 19.20 -23.26
N GLU A 601 -16.26 18.99 -22.41
CA GLU A 601 -17.58 18.51 -22.81
C GLU A 601 -18.31 19.53 -23.70
N ILE A 602 -18.29 20.81 -23.31
CA ILE A 602 -18.87 21.90 -24.11
C ILE A 602 -18.18 22.01 -25.48
N THR A 603 -16.86 21.86 -25.53
CA THR A 603 -16.09 21.88 -26.79
C THR A 603 -16.43 20.68 -27.68
N THR A 604 -16.67 19.51 -27.09
CA THR A 604 -16.99 18.28 -27.83
C THR A 604 -18.44 18.30 -28.37
N GLN A 605 -19.37 18.92 -27.63
CA GLN A 605 -20.76 19.07 -28.07
C GLN A 605 -20.97 20.21 -29.08
N GLY A 606 -20.13 21.25 -29.08
CA GLY A 606 -20.17 22.35 -30.06
C GLY A 606 -19.65 21.99 -31.47
N GLY A 607 -19.14 20.78 -31.67
CA GLY A 607 -18.51 20.33 -32.92
C GLY A 607 -19.45 19.82 -34.01
N LYS A 608 -20.54 20.56 -34.32
CA LYS A 608 -21.23 20.42 -35.62
C LYS A 608 -21.55 21.74 -36.31
N ASP A 609 -21.68 22.86 -35.59
CA ASP A 609 -21.97 24.17 -36.20
C ASP A 609 -21.25 25.31 -35.46
N ASN A 610 -19.93 25.42 -35.64
CA ASN A 610 -19.12 26.66 -35.68
C ASN A 610 -17.65 26.37 -35.34
N GLU A 611 -16.77 26.63 -36.31
CA GLU A 611 -15.33 26.56 -36.14
C GLU A 611 -14.81 27.75 -35.30
N ALA A 612 -14.52 27.49 -34.03
CA ALA A 612 -13.48 28.21 -33.31
C ALA A 612 -12.64 27.21 -32.51
N PRO A 613 -11.29 27.25 -32.63
CA PRO A 613 -10.43 26.25 -32.02
C PRO A 613 -10.47 26.35 -30.49
N ALA A 614 -10.44 25.20 -29.81
CA ALA A 614 -10.49 25.04 -28.35
C ALA A 614 -9.54 25.95 -27.54
N ALA A 615 -8.47 26.46 -28.17
CA ALA A 615 -7.58 27.47 -27.60
C ALA A 615 -8.27 28.83 -27.37
N ALA A 616 -9.24 29.24 -28.19
CA ALA A 616 -9.91 30.54 -28.09
C ALA A 616 -10.96 30.60 -26.96
N LEU A 617 -11.59 29.48 -26.63
CA LEU A 617 -12.53 29.35 -25.50
C LEU A 617 -11.78 29.29 -24.15
N LEU A 618 -10.57 28.71 -24.13
CA LEU A 618 -9.62 28.78 -23.02
C LEU A 618 -8.86 30.12 -22.95
N ALA A 619 -8.65 30.81 -24.08
CA ALA A 619 -7.92 32.08 -24.16
C ALA A 619 -8.79 33.33 -23.97
N ARG A 620 -10.12 33.22 -23.91
CA ARG A 620 -11.00 34.26 -23.37
C ARG A 620 -11.06 34.20 -21.83
N ARG A 621 -9.91 34.20 -21.16
CA ARG A 621 -9.79 34.45 -19.71
C ARG A 621 -9.85 35.96 -19.42
N GLN A 622 -10.95 36.59 -19.80
CA GLN A 622 -11.28 37.95 -19.38
C GLN A 622 -12.07 37.86 -18.07
N GLY A 623 -11.36 37.93 -16.94
CA GLY A 623 -11.89 38.15 -15.60
C GLY A 623 -12.72 37.00 -15.02
N LEU A 624 -12.80 36.89 -13.69
CA LEU A 624 -13.67 35.90 -13.04
C LEU A 624 -15.15 36.16 -13.38
N PHE A 625 -15.52 37.40 -13.72
CA PHE A 625 -16.92 37.83 -13.92
C PHE A 625 -17.21 38.52 -15.26
N LEU A 626 -16.22 38.68 -16.15
CA LEU A 626 -16.39 39.61 -17.27
C LEU A 626 -17.33 39.11 -18.37
N MET A 627 -17.80 37.87 -18.30
CA MET A 627 -19.18 37.52 -18.64
C MET A 627 -19.57 36.33 -17.76
N SER A 628 -20.59 36.47 -16.92
CA SER A 628 -21.49 35.33 -16.68
C SER A 628 -21.88 34.83 -18.06
N ASN A 629 -21.25 33.78 -18.56
CA ASN A 629 -21.63 33.21 -19.84
C ASN A 629 -23.02 32.60 -19.58
N PRO A 630 -24.14 33.24 -19.96
CA PRO A 630 -25.47 32.82 -19.52
C PRO A 630 -25.84 31.43 -20.09
N GLN A 631 -25.00 30.93 -20.98
CA GLN A 631 -25.08 29.65 -21.67
C GLN A 631 -24.28 28.53 -20.99
N ARG A 632 -23.46 28.82 -19.96
CA ARG A 632 -22.69 27.77 -19.25
C ARG A 632 -23.47 27.27 -18.03
N PRO A 633 -23.90 26.00 -17.99
CA PRO A 633 -24.53 25.44 -16.79
C PRO A 633 -23.53 25.38 -15.62
N ALA A 634 -24.03 25.39 -14.39
CA ALA A 634 -23.20 25.16 -13.20
C ALA A 634 -22.56 23.76 -13.25
N VAL A 635 -21.39 23.59 -12.62
CA VAL A 635 -20.81 22.26 -12.38
C VAL A 635 -21.83 21.38 -11.63
N ASP A 636 -22.16 20.23 -12.22
CA ASP A 636 -23.08 19.26 -11.64
C ASP A 636 -22.35 18.13 -10.88
N ALA A 637 -23.13 17.27 -10.21
CA ALA A 637 -22.60 16.11 -9.50
C ALA A 637 -21.83 15.13 -10.40
N GLY A 638 -22.17 15.04 -11.70
CA GLY A 638 -21.48 14.21 -12.67
C GLY A 638 -20.06 14.69 -12.97
N HIS A 639 -19.89 16.00 -13.15
CA HIS A 639 -18.58 16.63 -13.32
C HIS A 639 -17.69 16.41 -12.09
N ILE A 640 -18.26 16.55 -10.88
CA ILE A 640 -17.53 16.30 -9.62
C ILE A 640 -17.10 14.83 -9.49
N ARG A 641 -17.96 13.86 -9.83
CA ARG A 641 -17.60 12.43 -9.83
C ARG A 641 -16.48 12.12 -10.81
N LYS A 642 -16.57 12.62 -12.05
CA LYS A 642 -15.50 12.45 -13.06
C LYS A 642 -14.21 13.15 -12.63
N ALA A 643 -14.29 14.32 -12.00
CA ALA A 643 -13.13 15.02 -11.46
C ALA A 643 -12.46 14.23 -10.35
N PHE A 644 -13.24 13.66 -9.44
CA PHE A 644 -12.74 12.76 -8.40
C PHE A 644 -12.06 11.53 -9.03
N GLU A 645 -12.71 10.83 -9.96
CA GLU A 645 -12.11 9.69 -10.67
C GLU A 645 -10.80 10.09 -11.38
N THR A 646 -10.78 11.23 -12.06
CA THR A 646 -9.60 11.73 -12.79
C THR A 646 -8.44 12.04 -11.85
N THR A 647 -8.72 12.60 -10.68
CA THR A 647 -7.70 12.87 -9.65
C THR A 647 -7.21 11.58 -8.96
N GLN A 648 -8.01 10.51 -8.96
CA GLN A 648 -7.58 9.17 -8.52
C GLN A 648 -6.83 8.39 -9.61
N MET A 649 -7.00 8.75 -10.89
CA MET A 649 -6.34 8.10 -12.01
C MET A 649 -4.86 8.48 -12.09
N LYS A 650 -4.04 7.45 -12.27
CA LYS A 650 -2.61 7.56 -12.51
C LYS A 650 -2.36 8.34 -13.82
N PRO A 651 -1.50 9.39 -13.85
CA PRO A 651 -1.29 10.16 -15.07
C PRO A 651 -0.79 9.26 -16.21
N LYS A 652 -1.47 9.32 -17.37
CA LYS A 652 -1.08 8.61 -18.60
C LYS A 652 0.33 9.08 -18.99
N ARG A 653 1.27 8.14 -19.15
CA ARG A 653 2.62 8.43 -19.67
C ARG A 653 2.49 9.07 -21.05
N ARG A 654 2.82 10.35 -21.20
CA ARG A 654 3.22 10.89 -22.51
C ARG A 654 4.58 10.26 -22.87
N GLY A 655 4.70 9.79 -24.11
CA GLY A 655 5.89 9.14 -24.64
C GLY A 655 7.17 9.94 -24.39
N TYR A 656 8.23 9.21 -24.09
CA TYR A 656 9.56 9.69 -23.71
C TYR A 656 10.30 10.32 -24.91
N GLN A 657 10.78 11.56 -24.76
CA GLN A 657 11.91 12.11 -25.53
C GLN A 657 13.14 12.14 -24.60
N PRO A 658 14.32 11.67 -25.03
CA PRO A 658 15.47 11.52 -24.17
C PRO A 658 16.16 12.87 -23.96
N ASN A 659 15.89 13.51 -22.81
CA ASN A 659 16.82 14.32 -22.02
C ASN A 659 16.06 15.05 -20.90
N ARG A 660 15.75 14.34 -19.81
CA ARG A 660 15.65 14.91 -18.46
C ARG A 660 15.58 13.80 -17.42
N VAL A 661 16.34 13.97 -16.35
CA VAL A 661 16.54 13.03 -15.23
C VAL A 661 15.18 12.60 -14.63
N VAL A 662 15.01 11.28 -14.47
CA VAL A 662 13.79 10.62 -13.98
C VAL A 662 14.01 10.15 -12.54
N GLY A 663 13.23 10.67 -11.59
CA GLY A 663 13.03 10.06 -10.26
C GLY A 663 11.75 9.20 -10.22
N PRO A 664 11.62 8.26 -9.25
CA PRO A 664 10.49 7.32 -9.20
C PRO A 664 9.20 7.95 -8.64
N LYS A 665 8.03 7.56 -9.18
CA LYS A 665 6.69 8.14 -8.92
C LYS A 665 5.72 7.20 -8.15
N ARG A 666 4.88 7.80 -7.27
CA ARG A 666 3.46 7.52 -6.82
C ARG A 666 3.28 7.43 -5.30
N LEU A 667 2.19 7.84 -4.64
CA LEU A 667 0.82 8.30 -4.97
C LEU A 667 0.63 9.79 -4.59
N GLU A 668 -0.26 10.51 -5.28
CA GLU A 668 -0.72 11.85 -4.85
C GLU A 668 -2.04 11.74 -4.09
N LEU A 669 -2.09 12.25 -2.87
CA LEU A 669 -3.34 12.70 -2.27
C LEU A 669 -3.79 13.93 -3.08
N ILE A 670 -5.08 14.05 -3.41
CA ILE A 670 -5.64 15.23 -4.08
C ILE A 670 -5.12 16.50 -3.42
#